data_AF-R7S5V5-F1
#
_entry.id   AF-R7S5V5-F1
#
_cell.length_a   1.000
_cell.length_b   1.000
_cell.length_c   1.000
_cell.angle_alpha   90.00
_cell.angle_beta   90.00
_cell.angle_gamma   90.00
#
_symmetry.space_group_name_H-M   'P 1'
#
loop_
_entity.id
_entity.type
_entity.pdbx_description
1 polymer ?
#
loop_
_entity_poly.entity_id
_entity_poly.type
_entity_poly.pdbx_seq_one_letter_code
_entity_poly.pdbx_strand_id
1 'polypeptide(L)'
;MIVILERLVSTGANNIWYFDKETVQVMFVVFAQGHLPITTMYLSRLAISALQDPQTAPRTWVELFWLADRDWQNPFPFAVRTITMVKKRFRPSSTFLVFFIISFVALITPVSFSRAWSSQLLSRLVSGTTFANSTSLALLPQVRGSSQLSNGSLMWFNGLWTGDYYDADAGLDFFSGGSEPIVNLNVTSMPGILFTDQGCDAQKGSGGWSEEDLENMCDDLKPGATIQKSDLASSSGVITLHIAWCSSFYANSTYNTAWMQEANQSDVTAFLGIKVSFTGSSSASIPDGIIYCDTSFQTGTSDIIIVDDDSEWPSFMNFQPHAVPNITVSQSRHADVSYHPLYAVLYYMTLQSNNPGPTVDSILEALGFDTNADKPPTISEFALNLGWGAAFMANSLSSLAQESTNLTYTRLEYLGEVTWKKNTPYTTLTSTFLCMWFVLIVYSTFRMHKPTFSDNLNSYTAARLLADKPELVKGYCCGGLANNPLLFQKFGQVVDVVTADSTPNIGHVGVEKSESTVQPLSRGRLYGCANCPLAPASVVDSTSRNDNNTTRDNSNMTESGILMITWPGGLRNNDLQTISSIVLGHVPGFDHGRTLAVAVNDKVRLTMPTVEHARQFVDEWLNKPRPLGLEDVAVECLNISEALA
;
A
#
# COMPACT_ATOMS: atom_id res chain seq x y z
N MET A 1 1.31 -5.92 30.52
CA MET A 1 1.03 -5.71 29.08
C MET A 1 -0.36 -6.20 28.69
N ILE A 2 -0.70 -7.50 28.76
CA ILE A 2 -2.06 -7.99 28.41
C ILE A 2 -3.17 -7.25 29.17
N VAL A 3 -3.03 -7.09 30.49
CA VAL A 3 -4.02 -6.33 31.29
C VAL A 3 -4.15 -4.87 30.85
N ILE A 4 -3.03 -4.26 30.42
CA ILE A 4 -3.03 -2.89 29.88
C ILE A 4 -3.78 -2.91 28.55
N LEU A 5 -3.46 -3.81 27.63
CA LEU A 5 -4.16 -3.95 26.35
C LEU A 5 -5.65 -4.32 26.50
N GLU A 6 -6.03 -5.14 27.48
CA GLU A 6 -7.45 -5.49 27.73
C GLU A 6 -8.22 -4.33 28.32
N ARG A 7 -7.63 -3.58 29.26
CA ARG A 7 -8.21 -2.33 29.79
C ARG A 7 -8.30 -1.26 28.71
N LEU A 8 -7.32 -1.25 27.81
CA LEU A 8 -7.30 -0.47 26.58
C LEU A 8 -8.05 -1.16 25.42
N VAL A 9 -8.82 -2.22 25.65
CA VAL A 9 -9.78 -2.76 24.66
C VAL A 9 -11.24 -2.60 25.15
N SER A 10 -11.43 -2.37 26.46
CA SER A 10 -12.75 -2.15 27.06
C SER A 10 -13.27 -0.69 27.11
N THR A 11 -12.42 0.34 27.04
CA THR A 11 -12.84 1.78 27.00
C THR A 11 -13.10 2.38 25.61
N GLY A 12 -13.16 1.61 24.52
CA GLY A 12 -13.23 2.08 23.14
C GLY A 12 -14.52 1.62 22.48
N ALA A 13 -15.14 2.50 21.68
CA ALA A 13 -16.39 2.19 21.01
C ALA A 13 -16.18 1.03 20.00
N ASN A 14 -17.05 0.02 20.04
CA ASN A 14 -17.05 -1.13 19.12
C ASN A 14 -15.75 -1.97 19.06
N ASN A 15 -14.94 -2.00 20.12
CA ASN A 15 -13.62 -2.65 20.15
C ASN A 15 -12.59 -2.08 19.15
N ILE A 16 -12.81 -0.86 18.64
CA ILE A 16 -11.89 -0.14 17.75
C ILE A 16 -11.23 0.98 18.54
N TRP A 17 -9.91 1.12 18.39
CA TRP A 17 -9.08 1.95 19.26
C TRP A 17 -8.10 2.81 18.46
N TYR A 18 -7.97 4.05 18.92
CA TYR A 18 -7.03 5.05 18.42
C TYR A 18 -5.86 5.14 19.39
N PHE A 19 -4.74 4.53 19.04
CA PHE A 19 -3.46 4.75 19.71
C PHE A 19 -2.45 5.20 18.70
N ASP A 20 -1.47 5.98 19.17
CA ASP A 20 -0.22 6.16 18.45
C ASP A 20 0.39 4.78 18.19
N LYS A 21 0.47 4.43 16.91
CA LYS A 21 1.02 3.17 16.37
C LYS A 21 2.35 2.82 17.03
N GLU A 22 3.16 3.84 17.32
CA GLU A 22 4.50 3.71 17.88
C GLU A 22 4.47 3.09 19.29
N THR A 23 3.54 3.51 20.15
CA THR A 23 3.51 3.08 21.55
C THR A 23 3.20 1.59 21.68
N VAL A 24 2.20 1.10 20.94
CA VAL A 24 1.81 -0.32 20.96
C VAL A 24 2.92 -1.18 20.36
N GLN A 25 3.50 -0.75 19.25
CA GLN A 25 4.61 -1.46 18.60
C GLN A 25 5.84 -1.56 19.51
N VAL A 26 6.19 -0.49 20.23
CA VAL A 26 7.27 -0.51 21.23
C VAL A 26 6.99 -1.53 22.33
N MET A 27 5.76 -1.60 22.86
CA MET A 27 5.40 -2.61 23.87
C MET A 27 5.56 -4.04 23.35
N PHE A 28 5.15 -4.31 22.11
CA PHE A 28 5.34 -5.61 21.45
C PHE A 28 6.82 -5.98 21.35
N VAL A 29 7.66 -5.03 20.91
CA VAL A 29 9.10 -5.23 20.75
C VAL A 29 9.76 -5.51 22.11
N VAL A 30 9.44 -4.73 23.14
CA VAL A 30 9.97 -4.93 24.50
C VAL A 30 9.59 -6.31 25.04
N PHE A 31 8.35 -6.74 24.81
CA PHE A 31 7.92 -8.08 25.22
C PHE A 31 8.66 -9.19 24.46
N ALA A 32 8.74 -9.09 23.14
CA ALA A 32 9.42 -10.10 22.31
C ALA A 32 10.92 -10.20 22.66
N GLN A 33 11.60 -9.06 22.84
CA GLN A 33 13.02 -8.99 23.17
C GLN A 33 13.31 -9.41 24.62
N GLY A 34 12.40 -9.20 25.56
CA GLY A 34 12.60 -9.58 26.96
C GLY A 34 12.23 -11.04 27.25
N HIS A 35 11.14 -11.54 26.66
CA HIS A 35 10.52 -12.80 27.08
C HIS A 35 11.42 -14.02 26.85
N LEU A 36 12.03 -14.14 25.68
CA LEU A 36 12.91 -15.28 25.36
C LEU A 36 14.23 -15.23 26.15
N PRO A 37 15.03 -14.13 26.14
CA PRO A 37 16.32 -14.11 26.83
C PRO A 37 16.22 -14.29 28.35
N ILE A 38 15.20 -13.71 29.00
CA ILE A 38 15.00 -13.86 30.46
C ILE A 38 14.65 -15.32 30.78
N THR A 39 13.72 -15.92 30.04
CA THR A 39 13.36 -17.34 30.17
C THR A 39 14.60 -18.22 30.05
N THR A 40 15.39 -17.94 29.03
CA THR A 40 16.62 -18.62 28.74
C THR A 40 17.67 -18.50 29.85
N MET A 41 17.93 -17.30 30.35
CA MET A 41 18.90 -17.09 31.42
C MET A 41 18.49 -17.86 32.68
N TYR A 42 17.19 -17.87 32.98
CA TYR A 42 16.63 -18.61 34.09
C TYR A 42 16.79 -20.13 33.94
N LEU A 43 16.49 -20.68 32.75
CA LEU A 43 16.70 -22.10 32.46
C LEU A 43 18.17 -22.51 32.52
N SER A 44 19.11 -21.66 32.06
CA SER A 44 20.55 -21.93 32.20
C SER A 44 20.99 -22.05 33.67
N ARG A 45 20.38 -21.29 34.58
CA ARG A 45 20.63 -21.41 36.02
C ARG A 45 20.07 -22.72 36.58
N LEU A 46 18.83 -23.08 36.19
CA LEU A 46 18.22 -24.34 36.58
C LEU A 46 19.00 -25.55 36.03
N ALA A 47 19.63 -25.43 34.86
CA ALA A 47 20.47 -26.49 34.30
C ALA A 47 21.61 -26.89 35.24
N ILE A 48 22.32 -25.92 35.86
CA ILE A 48 23.37 -26.20 36.84
C ILE A 48 22.79 -26.94 38.04
N SER A 49 21.68 -26.44 38.56
CA SER A 49 21.04 -27.02 39.75
C SER A 49 20.59 -28.45 39.49
N ALA A 50 20.12 -28.74 38.26
CA ALA A 50 19.72 -30.07 37.83
C ALA A 50 20.90 -31.06 37.76
N LEU A 51 22.16 -30.61 37.63
CA LEU A 51 23.33 -31.49 37.61
C LEU A 51 23.55 -32.23 38.94
N GLN A 52 23.12 -31.63 40.04
CA GLN A 52 23.27 -32.19 41.39
C GLN A 52 22.21 -33.26 41.71
N ASP A 53 21.20 -33.45 40.87
CA ASP A 53 20.16 -34.44 41.09
C ASP A 53 20.17 -35.51 39.98
N PRO A 54 20.46 -36.78 40.30
CA PRO A 54 20.53 -37.85 39.29
C PRO A 54 19.21 -38.10 38.55
N GLN A 55 18.06 -37.64 39.07
CA GLN A 55 16.78 -37.76 38.37
C GLN A 55 16.57 -36.68 37.30
N THR A 56 17.20 -35.52 37.43
CA THR A 56 17.05 -34.38 36.50
C THR A 56 18.33 -34.06 35.74
N ALA A 57 19.46 -34.65 36.11
CA ALA A 57 20.72 -34.44 35.42
C ALA A 57 20.65 -34.95 33.95
N PRO A 58 21.38 -34.31 33.02
CA PRO A 58 21.62 -34.86 31.69
C PRO A 58 22.21 -36.26 31.81
N ARG A 59 21.74 -37.18 30.99
CA ARG A 59 22.11 -38.59 31.09
C ARG A 59 23.46 -38.88 30.44
N THR A 60 23.93 -38.02 29.54
CA THR A 60 25.19 -38.18 28.81
C THR A 60 25.94 -36.87 28.70
N TRP A 61 27.24 -36.95 28.42
CA TRP A 61 28.09 -35.78 28.20
C TRP A 61 27.65 -34.95 26.99
N VAL A 62 27.23 -35.60 25.89
CA VAL A 62 26.66 -34.89 24.73
C VAL A 62 25.45 -34.05 25.15
N GLU A 63 24.58 -34.57 26.01
CA GLU A 63 23.41 -33.83 26.48
C GLU A 63 23.78 -32.66 27.39
N LEU A 64 24.79 -32.82 28.24
CA LEU A 64 25.36 -31.74 29.05
C LEU A 64 25.88 -30.60 28.17
N PHE A 65 26.62 -30.94 27.10
CA PHE A 65 27.11 -29.95 26.14
C PHE A 65 25.97 -29.27 25.38
N TRP A 66 24.93 -29.99 24.96
CA TRP A 66 23.75 -29.37 24.33
C TRP A 66 23.00 -28.43 25.28
N LEU A 67 22.95 -28.74 26.58
CA LEU A 67 22.39 -27.84 27.58
C LEU A 67 23.26 -26.59 27.80
N ALA A 68 24.60 -26.77 27.82
CA ALA A 68 25.58 -25.70 28.05
C ALA A 68 25.75 -24.76 26.85
N ASP A 69 25.76 -25.31 25.63
CA ASP A 69 25.79 -24.57 24.36
C ASP A 69 24.45 -23.92 24.05
N ARG A 70 23.44 -24.18 24.90
CA ARG A 70 22.13 -23.54 24.81
C ARG A 70 21.39 -23.83 23.50
N ASP A 71 21.66 -24.99 22.90
CA ASP A 71 21.03 -25.46 21.65
C ASP A 71 19.49 -25.56 21.75
N TRP A 72 18.94 -25.51 22.96
CA TRP A 72 17.50 -25.51 23.23
C TRP A 72 16.83 -24.13 23.14
N GLN A 73 17.59 -23.03 23.07
CA GLN A 73 17.04 -21.66 23.02
C GLN A 73 16.34 -21.36 21.69
N ASN A 74 16.77 -22.02 20.61
CA ASN A 74 16.31 -21.75 19.25
C ASN A 74 15.67 -23.01 18.63
N PRO A 75 14.63 -22.86 17.79
CA PRO A 75 13.92 -23.99 17.20
C PRO A 75 14.80 -24.77 16.21
N PHE A 76 15.68 -24.08 15.48
CA PHE A 76 16.51 -24.69 14.45
C PHE A 76 17.61 -25.61 15.01
N PRO A 77 18.50 -25.15 15.93
CA PRO A 77 19.46 -26.04 16.57
C PRO A 77 18.77 -27.22 17.27
N PHE A 78 17.64 -26.97 17.94
CA PHE A 78 16.86 -28.04 18.54
C PHE A 78 16.39 -29.07 17.51
N ALA A 79 15.77 -28.66 16.39
CA ALA A 79 15.29 -29.58 15.36
C ALA A 79 16.44 -30.44 14.79
N VAL A 80 17.59 -29.83 14.52
CA VAL A 80 18.81 -30.53 14.08
C VAL A 80 19.26 -31.55 15.13
N ARG A 81 19.23 -31.19 16.42
CA ARG A 81 19.54 -32.11 17.52
C ARG A 81 18.50 -33.20 17.66
N THR A 82 17.20 -32.92 17.53
CA THR A 82 16.13 -33.94 17.59
C THR A 82 16.30 -34.94 16.46
N ILE A 83 16.59 -34.50 15.23
CA ILE A 83 16.90 -35.38 14.10
C ILE A 83 18.12 -36.24 14.43
N THR A 84 19.15 -35.64 15.03
CA THR A 84 20.35 -36.37 15.46
C THR A 84 20.03 -37.39 16.56
N MET A 85 19.20 -37.04 17.53
CA MET A 85 18.73 -37.92 18.60
C MET A 85 17.92 -39.08 18.04
N VAL A 86 16.99 -38.83 17.13
CA VAL A 86 16.16 -39.86 16.47
C VAL A 86 17.03 -40.80 15.63
N LYS A 87 17.91 -40.26 14.78
CA LYS A 87 18.83 -41.05 13.95
C LYS A 87 19.75 -41.93 14.80
N LYS A 88 20.20 -41.42 15.95
CA LYS A 88 21.07 -42.16 16.89
C LYS A 88 20.31 -42.94 17.97
N ARG A 89 18.97 -42.99 17.91
CA ARG A 89 18.08 -43.62 18.91
C ARG A 89 18.38 -43.21 20.36
N PHE A 90 18.75 -41.95 20.54
CA PHE A 90 19.05 -41.37 21.84
C PHE A 90 17.76 -40.90 22.53
N ARG A 91 17.58 -41.22 23.81
CA ARG A 91 16.44 -40.75 24.62
C ARG A 91 16.88 -39.55 25.48
N PRO A 92 16.39 -38.32 25.20
CA PRO A 92 16.75 -37.15 25.99
C PRO A 92 16.28 -37.27 27.45
N SER A 93 16.92 -36.54 28.36
CA SER A 93 16.47 -36.37 29.73
C SER A 93 15.12 -35.63 29.76
N SER A 94 14.40 -35.84 30.87
CA SER A 94 13.16 -35.09 31.13
C SER A 94 13.43 -33.57 31.21
N THR A 95 14.62 -33.16 31.65
CA THR A 95 15.00 -31.76 31.79
C THR A 95 15.16 -31.09 30.43
N PHE A 96 15.89 -31.72 29.52
CA PHE A 96 16.06 -31.23 28.15
C PHE A 96 14.70 -31.06 27.44
N LEU A 97 13.80 -32.04 27.60
CA LEU A 97 12.45 -31.97 27.02
C LEU A 97 11.61 -30.83 27.62
N VAL A 98 11.61 -30.65 28.94
CA VAL A 98 10.87 -29.57 29.61
C VAL A 98 11.43 -28.20 29.21
N PHE A 99 12.75 -28.04 29.15
CA PHE A 99 13.40 -26.78 28.76
C PHE A 99 13.09 -26.41 27.32
N PHE A 100 13.05 -27.41 26.44
CA PHE A 100 12.60 -27.22 25.06
C PHE A 100 11.15 -26.73 24.99
N ILE A 101 10.22 -27.39 25.68
CA ILE A 101 8.80 -26.98 25.66
C ILE A 101 8.67 -25.54 26.17
N ILE A 102 9.35 -25.19 27.26
CA ILE A 102 9.35 -23.82 27.80
C ILE A 102 9.87 -22.81 26.76
N SER A 103 10.96 -23.13 26.09
CA SER A 103 11.58 -22.24 25.09
C SER A 103 10.73 -22.12 23.83
N PHE A 104 10.10 -23.21 23.40
CA PHE A 104 9.15 -23.22 22.27
C PHE A 104 7.91 -22.38 22.57
N VAL A 105 7.33 -22.52 23.76
CA VAL A 105 6.21 -21.69 24.21
C VAL A 105 6.64 -20.22 24.30
N ALA A 106 7.82 -19.93 24.87
CA ALA A 106 8.34 -18.57 24.94
C ALA A 106 8.61 -17.95 23.56
N LEU A 107 8.99 -18.75 22.56
CA LEU A 107 9.19 -18.30 21.18
C LEU A 107 7.87 -18.00 20.48
N ILE A 108 6.85 -18.86 20.63
CA ILE A 108 5.57 -18.69 19.94
C ILE A 108 4.71 -17.60 20.58
N THR A 109 4.85 -17.36 21.88
CA THR A 109 4.03 -16.39 22.61
C THR A 109 4.06 -14.98 21.99
N PRO A 110 5.22 -14.38 21.64
CA PRO A 110 5.25 -13.10 20.93
C PRO A 110 4.56 -13.12 19.56
N VAL A 111 4.66 -14.23 18.82
CA VAL A 111 4.02 -14.39 17.51
C VAL A 111 2.50 -14.40 17.66
N SER A 112 1.98 -15.23 18.57
CA SER A 112 0.54 -15.27 18.84
C SER A 112 0.03 -13.95 19.39
N PHE A 113 0.82 -13.29 20.23
CA PHE A 113 0.52 -11.99 20.81
C PHE A 113 0.39 -10.92 19.70
N SER A 114 1.32 -10.87 18.73
CA SER A 114 1.23 -9.93 17.59
C SER A 114 -0.02 -10.13 16.71
N ARG A 115 -0.52 -11.36 16.63
CA ARG A 115 -1.76 -11.70 15.88
C ARG A 115 -3.02 -11.47 16.70
N ALA A 116 -2.92 -11.48 18.03
CA ALA A 116 -4.03 -11.24 18.93
C ALA A 116 -4.51 -9.78 18.93
N TRP A 117 -3.62 -8.84 18.62
CA TRP A 117 -3.97 -7.45 18.34
C TRP A 117 -3.31 -7.04 17.02
N SER A 118 -4.02 -7.23 15.91
CA SER A 118 -3.51 -6.85 14.58
C SER A 118 -3.90 -5.42 14.22
N SER A 119 -2.97 -4.68 13.61
CA SER A 119 -3.24 -3.37 13.01
C SER A 119 -4.05 -3.51 11.72
N GLN A 120 -5.10 -2.70 11.57
CA GLN A 120 -5.90 -2.56 10.35
C GLN A 120 -6.00 -1.08 9.99
N LEU A 121 -5.78 -0.77 8.70
CA LEU A 121 -6.12 0.53 8.13
C LEU A 121 -7.62 0.55 7.91
N LEU A 122 -8.32 1.51 8.48
CA LEU A 122 -9.75 1.71 8.24
C LEU A 122 -9.92 2.93 7.34
N SER A 123 -10.56 2.75 6.19
CA SER A 123 -11.05 3.86 5.38
C SER A 123 -12.23 4.51 6.11
N ARG A 124 -12.24 5.83 6.21
CA ARG A 124 -13.32 6.57 6.86
C ARG A 124 -13.94 7.54 5.86
N LEU A 125 -15.26 7.49 5.76
CA LEU A 125 -15.99 8.52 5.03
C LEU A 125 -15.96 9.82 5.84
N VAL A 126 -15.45 10.89 5.24
CA VAL A 126 -15.43 12.24 5.82
C VAL A 126 -16.32 13.12 4.97
N SER A 127 -17.36 13.68 5.57
CA SER A 127 -18.23 14.66 4.92
C SER A 127 -17.76 16.07 5.23
N GLY A 128 -17.81 16.96 4.23
CA GLY A 128 -17.38 18.35 4.35
C GLY A 128 -18.06 19.27 3.35
N THR A 129 -17.65 20.53 3.38
CA THR A 129 -18.08 21.57 2.43
C THR A 129 -16.84 22.21 1.84
N THR A 130 -16.79 22.36 0.52
CA THR A 130 -15.71 23.08 -0.19
C THR A 130 -16.30 24.17 -1.06
N PHE A 131 -15.49 25.19 -1.35
CA PHE A 131 -15.81 26.14 -2.41
C PHE A 131 -15.15 25.66 -3.68
N ALA A 132 -15.91 25.60 -4.77
CA ALA A 132 -15.38 25.36 -6.11
C ALA A 132 -16.04 26.33 -7.09
N ASN A 133 -15.33 26.64 -8.18
CA ASN A 133 -15.89 27.38 -9.29
C ASN A 133 -16.75 26.44 -10.13
N SER A 134 -18.06 26.45 -9.87
CA SER A 134 -19.04 25.66 -10.60
C SER A 134 -19.95 26.53 -11.46
N THR A 135 -20.65 25.92 -12.40
CA THR A 135 -21.49 26.62 -13.36
C THR A 135 -22.72 27.21 -12.68
N SER A 136 -22.83 28.54 -12.68
CA SER A 136 -23.94 29.27 -12.10
C SER A 136 -25.07 29.43 -13.10
N LEU A 137 -26.17 28.73 -12.83
CA LEU A 137 -27.38 28.83 -13.66
C LEU A 137 -27.93 30.26 -13.73
N ALA A 138 -27.69 31.09 -12.71
CA ALA A 138 -28.12 32.48 -12.67
C ALA A 138 -27.29 33.41 -13.58
N LEU A 139 -26.06 33.02 -13.94
CA LEU A 139 -25.17 33.79 -14.82
C LEU A 139 -25.33 33.41 -16.30
N LEU A 140 -25.91 32.25 -16.62
CA LEU A 140 -26.13 31.80 -18.01
C LEU A 140 -26.84 32.84 -18.89
N PRO A 141 -27.91 33.54 -18.45
CA PRO A 141 -28.55 34.58 -19.26
C PRO A 141 -27.69 35.81 -19.54
N GLN A 142 -26.56 35.96 -18.83
CA GLN A 142 -25.63 37.08 -18.98
C GLN A 142 -24.51 36.76 -19.96
N VAL A 143 -24.35 35.47 -20.32
CA VAL A 143 -23.41 35.05 -21.35
C VAL A 143 -23.91 35.58 -22.70
N ARG A 144 -23.03 36.30 -23.39
CA ARG A 144 -23.31 36.87 -24.72
C ARG A 144 -23.07 35.81 -25.78
N GLY A 145 -23.90 35.78 -26.82
CA GLY A 145 -23.73 34.89 -27.97
C GLY A 145 -22.35 35.05 -28.60
N SER A 146 -21.86 36.29 -28.76
CA SER A 146 -20.51 36.52 -29.29
C SER A 146 -19.39 35.90 -28.43
N SER A 147 -19.57 35.84 -27.11
CA SER A 147 -18.58 35.30 -26.17
C SER A 147 -18.60 33.78 -26.19
N GLN A 148 -19.79 33.19 -26.23
CA GLN A 148 -19.98 31.75 -26.44
C GLN A 148 -19.28 31.32 -27.74
N LEU A 149 -19.57 31.99 -28.85
CA LEU A 149 -18.99 31.67 -30.16
C LEU A 149 -17.46 31.76 -30.13
N SER A 150 -16.90 32.86 -29.59
CA SER A 150 -15.44 33.04 -29.54
C SER A 150 -14.73 32.03 -28.64
N ASN A 151 -15.30 31.70 -27.47
CA ASN A 151 -14.67 30.78 -26.53
C ASN A 151 -14.86 29.32 -27.01
N GLY A 152 -16.07 28.95 -27.42
CA GLY A 152 -16.39 27.63 -27.96
C GLY A 152 -15.62 27.31 -29.23
N SER A 153 -15.46 28.27 -30.16
CA SER A 153 -14.65 28.05 -31.36
C SER A 153 -13.17 27.85 -31.02
N LEU A 154 -12.64 28.62 -30.06
CA LEU A 154 -11.25 28.48 -29.62
C LEU A 154 -11.00 27.10 -28.98
N MET A 155 -11.93 26.64 -28.15
CA MET A 155 -11.87 25.31 -27.53
C MET A 155 -11.91 24.22 -28.61
N TRP A 156 -12.84 24.34 -29.56
CA TRP A 156 -13.03 23.37 -30.63
C TRP A 156 -11.78 23.23 -31.52
N PHE A 157 -11.20 24.34 -31.97
CA PHE A 157 -10.04 24.31 -32.89
C PHE A 157 -8.76 23.81 -32.26
N ASN A 158 -8.58 24.03 -30.96
CA ASN A 158 -7.36 23.59 -30.27
C ASN A 158 -7.53 22.25 -29.55
N GLY A 159 -8.73 21.65 -29.60
CA GLY A 159 -9.07 20.51 -28.75
C GLY A 159 -8.90 20.82 -27.26
N LEU A 160 -8.94 22.10 -26.87
CA LEU A 160 -8.73 22.54 -25.50
C LEU A 160 -10.05 22.45 -24.74
N TRP A 161 -10.20 21.36 -23.98
CA TRP A 161 -11.27 21.20 -23.02
C TRP A 161 -10.90 22.00 -21.75
N THR A 162 -11.63 23.08 -21.45
CA THR A 162 -11.37 23.91 -20.24
C THR A 162 -12.42 23.73 -19.14
N GLY A 163 -13.44 22.91 -19.37
CA GLY A 163 -14.39 22.51 -18.34
C GLY A 163 -14.04 21.10 -17.87
N ASP A 164 -14.43 20.76 -16.65
CA ASP A 164 -14.45 19.37 -16.22
C ASP A 164 -15.74 18.74 -16.67
N TYR A 165 -15.60 17.63 -17.38
CA TYR A 165 -16.71 16.89 -17.94
C TYR A 165 -16.78 15.56 -17.25
N TYR A 166 -17.98 15.31 -16.74
CA TYR A 166 -18.33 14.10 -16.08
C TYR A 166 -19.13 13.31 -17.11
N ASP A 167 -18.66 12.10 -17.43
CA ASP A 167 -19.29 11.22 -18.40
C ASP A 167 -20.29 10.30 -17.68
N ALA A 168 -21.38 9.95 -18.35
CA ALA A 168 -22.35 8.96 -17.90
C ALA A 168 -22.09 7.60 -18.57
N ASP A 169 -20.88 7.04 -18.42
CA ASP A 169 -20.51 5.63 -18.71
C ASP A 169 -20.97 5.00 -20.05
N ALA A 170 -21.58 5.75 -20.99
CA ALA A 170 -22.37 5.17 -22.08
C ALA A 170 -22.63 6.07 -23.31
N GLY A 171 -21.93 7.18 -23.55
CA GLY A 171 -22.17 7.99 -24.76
C GLY A 171 -21.35 9.27 -24.91
N LEU A 172 -21.83 10.18 -25.78
CA LEU A 172 -21.36 11.57 -25.90
C LEU A 172 -22.09 12.49 -24.89
N ASP A 173 -22.86 11.91 -23.99
CA ASP A 173 -23.58 12.61 -22.93
C ASP A 173 -22.59 13.05 -21.86
N PHE A 174 -22.51 14.36 -21.63
CA PHE A 174 -21.65 14.89 -20.60
C PHE A 174 -22.38 15.88 -19.73
N PHE A 175 -21.99 15.89 -18.47
CA PHE A 175 -22.29 16.95 -17.55
C PHE A 175 -21.06 17.84 -17.38
N SER A 176 -21.20 19.15 -17.61
CA SER A 176 -20.17 20.13 -17.30
C SER A 176 -20.59 20.93 -16.08
N GLY A 177 -19.86 20.74 -14.99
CA GLY A 177 -20.15 21.38 -13.70
C GLY A 177 -19.26 22.59 -13.38
N GLY A 178 -18.24 22.90 -14.17
CA GLY A 178 -17.29 23.99 -13.87
C GLY A 178 -15.91 23.77 -14.52
N SER A 179 -14.88 24.46 -14.01
CA SER A 179 -13.48 24.29 -14.48
C SER A 179 -12.50 23.89 -13.37
N GLU A 180 -13.00 23.50 -12.20
CA GLU A 180 -12.15 23.00 -11.12
C GLU A 180 -12.37 21.50 -10.94
N PRO A 181 -11.33 20.67 -11.16
CA PRO A 181 -11.48 19.24 -11.15
C PRO A 181 -11.77 18.78 -9.74
N ILE A 182 -12.91 18.13 -9.59
CA ILE A 182 -13.34 17.50 -8.34
C ILE A 182 -12.71 16.11 -8.30
N VAL A 183 -11.45 16.05 -7.86
CA VAL A 183 -10.68 14.80 -7.77
C VAL A 183 -10.86 14.18 -6.40
N ASN A 184 -11.18 12.88 -6.34
CA ASN A 184 -11.32 12.11 -5.10
C ASN A 184 -12.43 12.59 -4.15
N LEU A 185 -13.44 13.30 -4.66
CA LEU A 185 -14.58 13.78 -3.88
C LEU A 185 -15.88 13.35 -4.54
N ASN A 186 -16.74 12.68 -3.78
CA ASN A 186 -18.14 12.48 -4.19
C ASN A 186 -18.92 13.72 -3.80
N VAL A 187 -19.34 14.52 -4.77
CA VAL A 187 -20.06 15.76 -4.56
C VAL A 187 -21.55 15.54 -4.75
N THR A 188 -22.31 16.06 -3.79
CA THR A 188 -23.77 16.03 -3.83
C THR A 188 -24.26 17.36 -4.39
N SER A 189 -25.11 17.31 -5.42
CA SER A 189 -25.73 18.49 -6.03
C SER A 189 -24.74 19.56 -6.56
N MET A 190 -23.90 19.19 -7.52
CA MET A 190 -23.11 20.13 -8.32
C MET A 190 -24.00 20.77 -9.39
N PRO A 191 -24.13 22.11 -9.48
CA PRO A 191 -24.87 22.75 -10.56
C PRO A 191 -24.07 22.71 -11.86
N GLY A 192 -24.77 22.60 -12.98
CA GLY A 192 -24.13 22.48 -14.28
C GLY A 192 -25.08 22.33 -15.44
N ILE A 193 -24.49 21.98 -16.56
CA ILE A 193 -25.17 21.77 -17.84
C ILE A 193 -25.00 20.30 -18.21
N LEU A 194 -26.10 19.64 -18.51
CA LEU A 194 -26.12 18.37 -19.19
C LEU A 194 -26.32 18.64 -20.68
N PHE A 195 -25.37 18.19 -21.48
CA PHE A 195 -25.51 18.12 -22.92
C PHE A 195 -25.61 16.65 -23.30
N THR A 196 -26.71 16.32 -23.97
CA THR A 196 -26.97 14.98 -24.49
C THR A 196 -26.90 15.07 -26.00
N ASP A 197 -25.92 14.40 -26.59
CA ASP A 197 -25.86 14.23 -28.03
C ASP A 197 -26.65 12.99 -28.38
N GLN A 198 -27.87 13.17 -28.90
CA GLN A 198 -28.68 12.06 -29.37
C GLN A 198 -28.18 11.53 -30.74
N GLY A 199 -27.15 12.16 -31.30
CA GLY A 199 -26.42 11.72 -32.47
C GLY A 199 -26.44 12.79 -33.55
N CYS A 200 -25.24 13.17 -34.02
CA CYS A 200 -25.05 13.67 -35.38
C CYS A 200 -24.73 12.49 -36.31
N ASP A 201 -25.71 12.08 -37.09
CA ASP A 201 -25.65 10.90 -37.95
C ASP A 201 -25.77 11.26 -39.43
N ALA A 202 -24.99 10.58 -40.26
CA ALA A 202 -25.11 10.66 -41.71
C ALA A 202 -26.35 9.90 -42.19
N GLN A 203 -27.33 10.60 -42.76
CA GLN A 203 -28.60 10.03 -43.21
C GLN A 203 -28.55 9.47 -44.64
N LYS A 204 -27.74 10.07 -45.51
CA LYS A 204 -27.55 9.62 -46.91
C LYS A 204 -26.05 9.58 -47.23
N GLY A 205 -25.52 8.38 -47.44
CA GLY A 205 -24.15 8.15 -47.89
C GLY A 205 -24.07 7.86 -49.38
N SER A 206 -23.23 8.61 -50.11
CA SER A 206 -22.70 8.33 -51.47
C SER A 206 -23.59 8.55 -52.71
N GLY A 207 -24.85 8.98 -52.57
CA GLY A 207 -25.76 9.22 -53.71
C GLY A 207 -25.80 10.66 -54.25
N GLY A 208 -25.04 11.59 -53.67
CA GLY A 208 -25.28 13.03 -53.83
C GLY A 208 -26.58 13.46 -53.14
N TRP A 209 -26.62 14.71 -52.67
CA TRP A 209 -27.85 15.34 -52.18
C TRP A 209 -28.16 16.55 -53.05
N SER A 210 -29.43 16.89 -53.18
CA SER A 210 -29.88 18.13 -53.82
C SER A 210 -30.34 19.13 -52.77
N GLU A 211 -30.25 20.43 -53.07
CA GLU A 211 -30.81 21.46 -52.19
C GLU A 211 -32.31 21.28 -51.97
N GLU A 212 -33.02 20.74 -52.96
CA GLU A 212 -34.44 20.38 -52.86
C GLU A 212 -34.69 19.25 -51.85
N ASP A 213 -33.79 18.25 -51.75
CA ASP A 213 -33.87 17.23 -50.69
C ASP A 213 -33.77 17.85 -49.30
N LEU A 214 -32.84 18.79 -49.12
CA LEU A 214 -32.65 19.49 -47.85
C LEU A 214 -33.85 20.40 -47.56
N GLU A 215 -34.33 21.15 -48.55
CA GLU A 215 -35.53 22.00 -48.46
C GLU A 215 -36.75 21.20 -47.97
N ASN A 216 -37.01 20.04 -48.58
CA ASN A 216 -38.11 19.16 -48.15
C ASN A 216 -37.93 18.66 -46.72
N MET A 217 -36.70 18.31 -46.29
CA MET A 217 -36.43 17.91 -44.90
C MET A 217 -36.57 19.09 -43.92
N CYS A 218 -36.24 20.31 -44.35
CA CYS A 218 -36.38 21.52 -43.55
C CYS A 218 -37.83 21.94 -43.37
N ASP A 219 -38.68 21.73 -44.38
CA ASP A 219 -40.12 22.01 -44.30
C ASP A 219 -40.81 21.14 -43.24
N ASP A 220 -40.26 19.95 -42.96
CA ASP A 220 -40.71 19.08 -41.88
C ASP A 220 -40.30 19.61 -40.48
N LEU A 221 -39.27 20.47 -40.37
CA LEU A 221 -38.79 21.09 -39.13
C LEU A 221 -39.57 22.35 -38.73
N LYS A 222 -40.89 22.22 -38.50
CA LYS A 222 -41.80 23.30 -38.01
C LYS A 222 -41.88 24.55 -38.92
N PRO A 223 -42.97 25.34 -38.86
CA PRO A 223 -43.10 26.56 -39.65
C PRO A 223 -42.10 27.64 -39.19
N GLY A 224 -41.13 27.97 -40.04
CA GLY A 224 -40.18 29.08 -39.82
C GLY A 224 -38.69 28.73 -39.99
N ALA A 225 -38.34 27.48 -40.30
CA ALA A 225 -36.96 27.10 -40.59
C ALA A 225 -36.48 27.78 -41.88
N THR A 226 -35.54 28.73 -41.77
CA THR A 226 -34.86 29.33 -42.93
C THR A 226 -33.58 28.60 -43.22
N ILE A 227 -33.38 28.20 -44.46
CA ILE A 227 -32.14 27.57 -44.90
C ILE A 227 -31.03 28.62 -44.96
N GLN A 228 -29.92 28.31 -44.30
CA GLN A 228 -28.69 29.07 -44.35
C GLN A 228 -27.73 28.37 -45.31
N LYS A 229 -27.13 29.13 -46.23
CA LYS A 229 -26.20 28.62 -47.25
C LYS A 229 -24.88 29.38 -47.18
N SER A 230 -23.78 28.68 -47.37
CA SER A 230 -22.45 29.20 -47.12
C SER A 230 -21.38 28.33 -47.77
N ASP A 231 -20.35 28.98 -48.32
CA ASP A 231 -19.20 28.30 -48.91
C ASP A 231 -17.95 28.58 -48.06
N LEU A 232 -17.29 27.53 -47.59
CA LEU A 232 -16.01 27.60 -46.89
C LEU A 232 -14.89 27.18 -47.83
N ALA A 233 -14.09 28.13 -48.30
CA ALA A 233 -12.91 27.86 -49.11
C ALA A 233 -11.65 27.90 -48.24
N SER A 234 -10.83 26.85 -48.30
CA SER A 234 -9.52 26.81 -47.64
C SER A 234 -8.63 27.95 -48.14
N SER A 235 -7.68 28.40 -47.34
CA SER A 235 -6.74 29.47 -47.75
C SER A 235 -5.92 29.09 -48.98
N SER A 236 -5.66 27.79 -49.17
CA SER A 236 -5.00 27.22 -50.34
C SER A 236 -5.89 27.15 -51.60
N GLY A 237 -7.21 27.32 -51.46
CA GLY A 237 -8.19 27.13 -52.52
C GLY A 237 -8.35 25.68 -52.99
N VAL A 238 -7.73 24.73 -52.29
CA VAL A 238 -7.76 23.30 -52.64
C VAL A 238 -9.08 22.67 -52.22
N ILE A 239 -9.66 23.10 -51.09
CA ILE A 239 -10.89 22.55 -50.54
C ILE A 239 -11.95 23.65 -50.57
N THR A 240 -13.09 23.38 -51.19
CA THR A 240 -14.30 24.21 -51.07
C THR A 240 -15.42 23.35 -50.50
N LEU A 241 -15.91 23.74 -49.33
CA LEU A 241 -16.96 23.06 -48.60
C LEU A 241 -18.24 23.90 -48.70
N HIS A 242 -19.20 23.42 -49.48
CA HIS A 242 -20.54 23.99 -49.58
C HIS A 242 -21.41 23.43 -48.45
N ILE A 243 -21.94 24.32 -47.63
CA ILE A 243 -22.73 24.01 -46.44
C ILE A 243 -24.10 24.64 -46.62
N ALA A 244 -25.15 23.83 -46.53
CA ALA A 244 -26.51 24.31 -46.38
C ALA A 244 -27.16 23.63 -45.18
N TRP A 245 -27.79 24.39 -44.29
CA TRP A 245 -28.44 23.81 -43.13
C TRP A 245 -29.73 24.53 -42.75
N CYS A 246 -30.54 23.83 -41.98
CA CYS A 246 -31.70 24.36 -41.28
C CYS A 246 -31.79 23.71 -39.91
N SER A 247 -32.44 24.40 -38.97
CA SER A 247 -32.62 23.91 -37.61
C SER A 247 -34.02 24.24 -37.13
N SER A 248 -34.55 23.40 -36.23
CA SER A 248 -35.78 23.69 -35.49
C SER A 248 -35.62 24.86 -34.50
N PHE A 249 -34.40 25.34 -34.28
CA PHE A 249 -34.09 26.55 -33.54
C PHE A 249 -33.70 27.71 -34.47
N TYR A 250 -34.27 28.89 -34.22
CA TYR A 250 -33.90 30.12 -34.91
C TYR A 250 -33.59 31.23 -33.90
N ALA A 251 -32.43 31.86 -34.06
CA ALA A 251 -32.02 32.91 -33.14
C ALA A 251 -32.78 34.23 -33.40
N ASN A 252 -33.62 34.62 -32.44
CA ASN A 252 -34.27 35.93 -32.40
C ASN A 252 -34.36 36.39 -30.94
N SER A 253 -34.36 37.70 -30.71
CA SER A 253 -34.57 38.36 -29.42
C SER A 253 -35.67 37.75 -28.53
N THR A 254 -36.70 37.15 -29.11
CA THR A 254 -37.80 36.47 -28.37
C THR A 254 -37.54 34.99 -28.11
N TYR A 255 -36.85 34.29 -29.03
CA TYR A 255 -36.64 32.83 -28.98
C TYR A 255 -35.35 32.42 -28.25
N ASN A 256 -34.33 33.29 -28.22
CA ASN A 256 -33.06 33.02 -27.54
C ASN A 256 -33.20 32.82 -26.02
N THR A 257 -34.33 33.22 -25.44
CA THR A 257 -34.58 33.02 -24.01
C THR A 257 -35.52 31.86 -23.70
N ALA A 258 -36.28 31.37 -24.68
CA ALA A 258 -37.28 30.33 -24.45
C ALA A 258 -36.63 28.97 -24.16
N TRP A 259 -35.59 28.62 -24.92
CA TRP A 259 -34.87 27.35 -24.74
C TRP A 259 -34.17 27.25 -23.38
N MET A 260 -33.75 28.37 -22.78
CA MET A 260 -33.19 28.41 -21.42
C MET A 260 -34.26 28.34 -20.30
N GLN A 261 -35.54 28.57 -20.61
CA GLN A 261 -36.63 28.49 -19.63
C GLN A 261 -37.16 27.07 -19.44
N GLU A 262 -36.90 26.18 -20.40
CA GLU A 262 -37.38 24.81 -20.39
C GLU A 262 -36.46 23.94 -19.54
N ALA A 263 -36.80 23.80 -18.25
CA ALA A 263 -36.01 23.04 -17.27
C ALA A 263 -35.67 21.62 -17.76
N ASN A 264 -36.65 20.93 -18.34
CA ASN A 264 -36.56 19.50 -18.57
C ASN A 264 -35.78 19.13 -19.83
N GLN A 265 -35.88 19.92 -20.91
CA GLN A 265 -35.26 19.59 -22.18
C GLN A 265 -35.40 20.73 -23.18
N SER A 266 -34.27 21.21 -23.72
CA SER A 266 -34.23 22.07 -24.90
C SER A 266 -33.67 21.25 -26.06
N ASP A 267 -34.56 20.58 -26.80
CA ASP A 267 -34.16 19.81 -27.99
C ASP A 267 -34.03 20.70 -29.21
N VAL A 268 -32.90 20.57 -29.89
CA VAL A 268 -32.66 21.21 -31.18
C VAL A 268 -32.19 20.17 -32.17
N THR A 269 -32.99 20.05 -33.22
CA THR A 269 -32.71 19.26 -34.40
C THR A 269 -32.19 20.14 -35.52
N ALA A 270 -31.27 19.61 -36.32
CA ALA A 270 -30.79 20.27 -37.52
C ALA A 270 -30.53 19.26 -38.64
N PHE A 271 -30.84 19.68 -39.87
CA PHE A 271 -30.38 19.00 -41.08
C PHE A 271 -29.29 19.85 -41.73
N LEU A 272 -28.21 19.18 -42.12
CA LEU A 272 -27.05 19.80 -42.75
C LEU A 272 -26.69 19.03 -44.02
N GLY A 273 -26.83 19.69 -45.17
CA GLY A 273 -26.32 19.22 -46.45
C GLY A 273 -24.88 19.71 -46.67
N ILE A 274 -24.00 18.78 -47.05
CA ILE A 274 -22.58 19.06 -47.26
C ILE A 274 -22.16 18.59 -48.63
N LYS A 275 -21.52 19.47 -49.39
CA LYS A 275 -20.89 19.12 -50.65
C LYS A 275 -19.47 19.64 -50.69
N VAL A 276 -18.51 18.75 -50.95
CA VAL A 276 -17.09 19.14 -51.01
C VAL A 276 -16.64 19.21 -52.46
N SER A 277 -15.73 20.12 -52.77
CA SER A 277 -15.09 20.22 -54.08
C SER A 277 -13.59 20.38 -53.89
N PHE A 278 -12.83 19.53 -54.57
CA PHE A 278 -11.37 19.54 -54.56
C PHE A 278 -10.81 20.10 -55.85
N THR A 279 -9.96 21.11 -55.75
CA THR A 279 -9.29 21.72 -56.89
C THR A 279 -8.01 20.93 -57.20
N GLY A 280 -8.07 19.94 -58.10
CA GLY A 280 -6.88 19.31 -58.69
C GLY A 280 -6.64 17.81 -58.47
N SER A 281 -7.52 17.08 -57.78
CA SER A 281 -7.43 15.60 -57.68
C SER A 281 -8.79 14.96 -57.98
N SER A 282 -8.82 13.99 -58.90
CA SER A 282 -10.05 13.41 -59.45
C SER A 282 -10.41 12.02 -58.89
N SER A 283 -9.82 11.60 -57.77
CA SER A 283 -9.92 10.21 -57.31
C SER A 283 -10.27 10.00 -55.83
N ALA A 284 -10.38 11.04 -55.01
CA ALA A 284 -10.89 10.89 -53.65
C ALA A 284 -12.42 10.87 -53.68
N SER A 285 -13.04 9.93 -52.95
CA SER A 285 -14.49 9.92 -52.74
C SER A 285 -14.87 11.20 -52.01
N ILE A 286 -15.50 12.12 -52.73
CA ILE A 286 -15.94 13.39 -52.19
C ILE A 286 -17.02 13.11 -51.13
N PRO A 287 -16.86 13.56 -49.87
CA PRO A 287 -17.89 13.41 -48.86
C PRO A 287 -19.04 14.36 -49.20
N ASP A 288 -20.06 13.79 -49.87
CA ASP A 288 -21.32 14.45 -50.15
C ASP A 288 -22.43 13.71 -49.42
N GLY A 289 -23.24 14.42 -48.65
CA GLY A 289 -24.33 13.81 -47.90
C GLY A 289 -25.14 14.79 -47.06
N ILE A 290 -26.16 14.22 -46.40
CA ILE A 290 -26.98 14.92 -45.42
C ILE A 290 -26.67 14.36 -44.04
N ILE A 291 -26.47 15.24 -43.09
CA ILE A 291 -26.31 14.95 -41.66
C ILE A 291 -27.58 15.39 -40.94
N TYR A 292 -28.08 14.53 -40.07
CA TYR A 292 -29.09 14.85 -39.08
C TYR A 292 -28.41 14.95 -37.73
N CYS A 293 -28.58 16.06 -37.04
CA CYS A 293 -28.11 16.23 -35.67
C CYS A 293 -29.31 16.45 -34.77
N ASP A 294 -29.33 15.74 -33.66
CA ASP A 294 -30.29 15.92 -32.58
C ASP A 294 -29.54 16.09 -31.27
N THR A 295 -29.65 17.28 -30.69
CA THR A 295 -28.92 17.63 -29.48
C THR A 295 -29.88 18.16 -28.45
N SER A 296 -29.65 17.76 -27.21
CA SER A 296 -30.42 18.23 -26.07
C SER A 296 -29.53 18.99 -25.11
N PHE A 297 -30.05 20.11 -24.62
CA PHE A 297 -29.41 20.90 -23.59
C PHE A 297 -30.33 21.00 -22.38
N GLN A 298 -29.78 20.72 -21.20
CA GLN A 298 -30.48 20.82 -19.93
C GLN A 298 -29.60 21.52 -18.91
N THR A 299 -30.19 22.40 -18.11
CA THR A 299 -29.55 23.00 -16.94
C THR A 299 -30.04 22.30 -15.70
N GLY A 300 -29.17 22.08 -14.72
CA GLY A 300 -29.58 21.32 -13.55
C GLY A 300 -28.51 21.18 -12.49
N THR A 301 -28.74 20.26 -11.57
CA THR A 301 -27.75 19.82 -10.58
C THR A 301 -27.57 18.32 -10.67
N SER A 302 -26.35 17.84 -10.56
CA SER A 302 -26.02 16.41 -10.60
C SER A 302 -25.19 16.00 -9.40
N ASP A 303 -25.28 14.74 -9.00
CA ASP A 303 -24.31 14.16 -8.07
C ASP A 303 -23.08 13.71 -8.85
N ILE A 304 -21.90 14.10 -8.41
CA ILE A 304 -20.63 13.64 -8.97
C ILE A 304 -20.12 12.52 -8.08
N ILE A 305 -19.92 11.33 -8.63
CA ILE A 305 -19.44 10.17 -7.90
C ILE A 305 -18.26 9.51 -8.61
N ILE A 306 -17.40 8.89 -7.81
CA ILE A 306 -16.34 8.02 -8.29
C ILE A 306 -16.88 6.60 -8.19
N VAL A 307 -17.08 5.96 -9.36
CA VAL A 307 -17.75 4.66 -9.47
C VAL A 307 -16.82 3.52 -9.08
N ASP A 308 -15.50 3.63 -9.36
CA ASP A 308 -14.49 2.64 -8.98
C ASP A 308 -13.23 3.29 -8.39
N ASP A 309 -12.61 2.62 -7.41
CA ASP A 309 -11.30 3.02 -6.82
C ASP A 309 -10.17 3.06 -7.89
N ASP A 310 -10.37 2.40 -9.03
CA ASP A 310 -9.44 2.38 -10.18
C ASP A 310 -9.87 3.32 -11.33
N SER A 311 -11.07 3.89 -11.30
CA SER A 311 -11.52 4.86 -12.31
C SER A 311 -11.10 6.27 -11.91
N GLU A 312 -10.06 6.80 -12.55
CA GLU A 312 -9.61 8.19 -12.35
C GLU A 312 -10.64 9.24 -12.78
N TRP A 313 -11.70 8.82 -13.49
CA TRP A 313 -12.69 9.72 -14.08
C TRP A 313 -13.98 9.74 -13.25
N PRO A 314 -14.34 10.90 -12.68
CA PRO A 314 -15.61 11.05 -11.98
C PRO A 314 -16.78 11.00 -12.97
N SER A 315 -17.83 10.26 -12.62
CA SER A 315 -19.08 10.18 -13.37
C SER A 315 -20.16 11.03 -12.69
N PHE A 316 -21.19 11.42 -13.44
CA PHE A 316 -22.36 12.08 -12.86
C PHE A 316 -23.54 11.12 -12.74
N MET A 317 -24.38 11.32 -11.72
CA MET A 317 -25.61 10.57 -11.50
C MET A 317 -26.71 11.47 -10.95
N ASN A 318 -27.95 10.99 -11.05
CA ASN A 318 -29.13 11.67 -10.47
C ASN A 318 -29.29 13.13 -10.95
N PHE A 319 -29.05 13.40 -12.24
CA PHE A 319 -29.25 14.74 -12.78
C PHE A 319 -30.69 15.23 -12.53
N GLN A 320 -30.82 16.38 -11.89
CA GLN A 320 -32.08 17.06 -11.61
C GLN A 320 -32.16 18.34 -12.43
N PRO A 321 -33.06 18.39 -13.44
CA PRO A 321 -33.24 19.58 -14.25
C PRO A 321 -33.80 20.75 -13.44
N HIS A 322 -33.25 21.95 -13.68
CA HIS A 322 -33.69 23.22 -13.11
C HIS A 322 -33.80 24.26 -14.22
N ALA A 323 -34.90 25.02 -14.25
CA ALA A 323 -35.01 26.17 -15.16
C ALA A 323 -34.01 27.25 -14.77
N VAL A 324 -33.50 27.97 -15.77
CA VAL A 324 -32.64 29.13 -15.55
C VAL A 324 -33.44 30.25 -14.84
N PRO A 325 -33.05 30.67 -13.63
CA PRO A 325 -33.83 31.64 -12.86
C PRO A 325 -33.74 33.06 -13.46
N ASN A 326 -34.87 33.78 -13.45
CA ASN A 326 -34.92 35.25 -13.56
C ASN A 326 -34.52 35.88 -14.92
N ILE A 327 -34.85 35.24 -16.03
CA ILE A 327 -34.60 35.76 -17.39
C ILE A 327 -35.32 37.09 -17.70
N THR A 328 -36.40 37.42 -16.98
CA THR A 328 -37.17 38.66 -17.16
C THR A 328 -36.37 39.94 -16.84
N VAL A 329 -35.29 39.85 -16.07
CA VAL A 329 -34.45 41.01 -15.72
C VAL A 329 -33.35 41.25 -16.76
N SER A 330 -32.79 40.20 -17.37
CA SER A 330 -31.72 40.30 -18.38
C SER A 330 -32.21 40.77 -19.75
N GLN A 331 -33.49 40.53 -20.08
CA GLN A 331 -34.14 40.99 -21.32
C GLN A 331 -34.09 42.52 -21.52
N SER A 332 -33.89 43.31 -20.45
CA SER A 332 -33.85 44.78 -20.53
C SER A 332 -32.47 45.37 -20.84
N ARG A 333 -31.37 44.60 -20.78
CA ARG A 333 -30.01 45.15 -20.88
C ARG A 333 -29.10 44.56 -21.95
N HIS A 334 -29.33 43.32 -22.40
CA HIS A 334 -28.42 42.67 -23.35
C HIS A 334 -29.18 42.13 -24.57
N ALA A 335 -28.97 42.77 -25.72
CA ALA A 335 -29.54 42.37 -27.01
C ALA A 335 -28.88 41.11 -27.61
N ASP A 336 -27.79 40.63 -26.99
CA ASP A 336 -27.00 39.47 -27.43
C ASP A 336 -27.05 38.40 -26.34
N VAL A 337 -27.92 37.42 -26.54
CA VAL A 337 -28.16 36.27 -25.65
C VAL A 337 -27.50 35.05 -26.28
N SER A 338 -26.93 34.17 -25.46
CA SER A 338 -26.38 32.87 -25.89
C SER A 338 -27.29 32.10 -26.85
N TYR A 339 -26.66 31.43 -27.80
CA TYR A 339 -27.29 30.55 -28.76
C TYR A 339 -27.34 29.12 -28.24
N HIS A 340 -28.30 28.33 -28.73
CA HIS A 340 -28.26 26.89 -28.51
C HIS A 340 -26.95 26.30 -29.06
N PRO A 341 -26.26 25.37 -28.38
CA PRO A 341 -24.93 24.90 -28.79
C PRO A 341 -24.82 24.39 -30.23
N LEU A 342 -25.78 23.56 -30.68
CA LEU A 342 -25.83 23.09 -32.08
C LEU A 342 -26.07 24.22 -33.08
N TYR A 343 -26.95 25.17 -32.76
CA TYR A 343 -27.14 26.34 -33.60
C TYR A 343 -25.89 27.23 -33.62
N ALA A 344 -25.21 27.37 -32.48
CA ALA A 344 -24.01 28.19 -32.33
C ALA A 344 -22.88 27.69 -33.25
N VAL A 345 -22.64 26.37 -33.31
CA VAL A 345 -21.63 25.81 -34.21
C VAL A 345 -22.00 26.00 -35.69
N LEU A 346 -23.26 25.73 -36.06
CA LEU A 346 -23.74 25.91 -37.44
C LEU A 346 -23.70 27.38 -37.88
N TYR A 347 -24.11 28.29 -37.01
CA TYR A 347 -24.05 29.74 -37.22
C TYR A 347 -22.61 30.24 -37.31
N TYR A 348 -21.71 29.74 -36.46
CA TYR A 348 -20.29 30.11 -36.53
C TYR A 348 -19.68 29.72 -37.88
N MET A 349 -19.94 28.49 -38.34
CA MET A 349 -19.46 28.00 -39.62
C MET A 349 -19.94 28.87 -40.78
N THR A 350 -21.22 29.28 -40.79
CA THR A 350 -21.73 30.11 -41.88
C THR A 350 -21.29 31.57 -41.79
N LEU A 351 -21.09 32.11 -40.58
CA LEU A 351 -20.60 33.47 -40.38
C LEU A 351 -19.21 33.68 -41.01
N GLN A 352 -18.33 32.67 -40.93
CA GLN A 352 -16.95 32.79 -41.40
C GLN A 352 -16.78 32.64 -42.92
N SER A 353 -17.82 32.26 -43.66
CA SER A 353 -17.75 32.13 -45.13
C SER A 353 -17.41 33.40 -45.89
N ASN A 354 -17.73 34.55 -45.31
CA ASN A 354 -17.40 35.85 -45.90
C ASN A 354 -15.97 36.31 -45.58
N ASN A 355 -15.22 35.56 -44.75
CA ASN A 355 -13.87 35.92 -44.29
C ASN A 355 -12.85 34.81 -44.63
N PRO A 356 -12.41 34.71 -45.90
CA PRO A 356 -11.38 33.73 -46.28
C PRO A 356 -10.08 33.99 -45.50
N GLY A 357 -9.52 32.97 -44.86
CA GLY A 357 -8.34 33.12 -44.02
C GLY A 357 -8.06 31.92 -43.10
N PRO A 358 -7.08 32.05 -42.18
CA PRO A 358 -6.64 30.96 -41.30
C PRO A 358 -7.75 30.41 -40.40
N THR A 359 -8.77 31.21 -40.10
CA THR A 359 -9.94 30.76 -39.33
C THR A 359 -10.77 29.70 -40.07
N VAL A 360 -10.87 29.78 -41.40
CA VAL A 360 -11.58 28.78 -42.20
C VAL A 360 -10.79 27.47 -42.22
N ASP A 361 -9.46 27.54 -42.30
CA ASP A 361 -8.62 26.34 -42.22
C ASP A 361 -8.76 25.64 -40.87
N SER A 362 -8.82 26.39 -39.76
CA SER A 362 -9.07 25.83 -38.43
C SER A 362 -10.46 25.18 -38.31
N ILE A 363 -11.49 25.75 -38.95
CA ILE A 363 -12.82 25.12 -39.02
C ILE A 363 -12.76 23.81 -39.80
N LEU A 364 -12.10 23.81 -40.95
CA LEU A 364 -11.94 22.61 -41.77
C LEU A 364 -11.17 21.52 -41.01
N GLU A 365 -10.08 21.89 -40.34
CA GLU A 365 -9.30 20.97 -39.50
C GLU A 365 -10.12 20.39 -38.34
N ALA A 366 -10.89 21.23 -37.64
CA ALA A 366 -11.77 20.79 -36.57
C ALA A 366 -12.95 19.92 -37.04
N LEU A 367 -13.33 20.02 -38.31
CA LEU A 367 -14.28 19.13 -38.98
C LEU A 367 -13.62 17.83 -39.49
N GLY A 368 -12.31 17.68 -39.31
CA GLY A 368 -11.54 16.49 -39.67
C GLY A 368 -10.90 16.53 -41.06
N PHE A 369 -10.90 17.68 -41.74
CA PHE A 369 -10.14 17.83 -42.98
C PHE A 369 -8.67 18.03 -42.65
N ASP A 370 -7.83 17.10 -43.08
CA ASP A 370 -6.40 17.34 -43.11
C ASP A 370 -6.09 18.29 -44.27
N THR A 371 -5.74 19.53 -43.94
CA THR A 371 -5.39 20.55 -44.95
C THR A 371 -4.10 20.22 -45.71
N ASN A 372 -3.32 19.22 -45.25
CA ASN A 372 -2.08 18.75 -45.83
C ASN A 372 -2.15 17.34 -46.45
N ALA A 373 -3.26 16.59 -46.29
CA ALA A 373 -3.39 15.23 -46.82
C ALA A 373 -4.55 15.07 -47.82
N ASP A 374 -4.39 14.11 -48.74
CA ASP A 374 -5.33 13.83 -49.83
C ASP A 374 -6.60 13.08 -49.40
N LYS A 375 -6.81 12.84 -48.10
CA LYS A 375 -7.92 12.02 -47.61
C LYS A 375 -8.96 12.88 -46.87
N PRO A 376 -10.11 13.20 -47.51
CA PRO A 376 -11.22 13.83 -46.79
C PRO A 376 -11.76 12.94 -45.67
N PRO A 377 -12.34 13.53 -44.60
CA PRO A 377 -13.10 12.78 -43.62
C PRO A 377 -14.33 12.16 -44.31
N THR A 378 -14.77 11.02 -43.81
CA THR A 378 -16.07 10.45 -44.18
C THR A 378 -17.21 11.34 -43.66
N ILE A 379 -18.40 11.24 -44.25
CA ILE A 379 -19.57 12.01 -43.79
C ILE A 379 -19.91 11.70 -42.32
N SER A 380 -19.66 10.49 -41.86
CA SER A 380 -19.85 10.09 -40.46
C SER A 380 -18.80 10.70 -39.53
N GLU A 381 -17.53 10.78 -39.96
CA GLU A 381 -16.48 11.48 -39.20
C GLU A 381 -16.77 12.98 -39.13
N PHE A 382 -17.26 13.59 -40.22
CA PHE A 382 -17.73 14.98 -40.19
C PHE A 382 -18.87 15.17 -39.19
N ALA A 383 -19.88 14.28 -39.23
CA ALA A 383 -21.02 14.36 -38.33
C ALA A 383 -20.59 14.25 -36.86
N LEU A 384 -19.68 13.33 -36.55
CA LEU A 384 -19.09 13.20 -35.22
C LEU A 384 -18.36 14.49 -34.80
N ASN A 385 -17.51 15.05 -35.67
CA ASN A 385 -16.77 16.30 -35.40
C ASN A 385 -17.68 17.51 -35.22
N LEU A 386 -18.83 17.53 -35.90
CA LEU A 386 -19.86 18.55 -35.70
C LEU A 386 -20.54 18.39 -34.32
N GLY A 387 -20.82 17.16 -33.89
CA GLY A 387 -21.30 16.85 -32.54
C GLY A 387 -20.32 17.34 -31.48
N TRP A 388 -19.02 17.08 -31.66
CA TRP A 388 -17.96 17.65 -30.82
C TRP A 388 -17.98 19.18 -30.82
N GLY A 389 -18.15 19.83 -31.98
CA GLY A 389 -18.28 21.28 -32.06
C GLY A 389 -19.45 21.83 -31.23
N ALA A 390 -20.60 21.17 -31.25
CA ALA A 390 -21.73 21.50 -30.38
C ALA A 390 -21.39 21.29 -28.89
N ALA A 391 -20.70 20.21 -28.54
CA ALA A 391 -20.21 19.96 -27.18
C ALA A 391 -19.28 21.08 -26.66
N PHE A 392 -18.34 21.55 -27.49
CA PHE A 392 -17.47 22.68 -27.16
C PHE A 392 -18.25 23.99 -26.97
N MET A 393 -19.28 24.22 -27.80
CA MET A 393 -20.16 25.39 -27.65
C MET A 393 -20.97 25.30 -26.35
N ALA A 394 -21.42 24.12 -25.94
CA ALA A 394 -22.09 23.90 -24.66
C ALA A 394 -21.14 24.17 -23.47
N ASN A 395 -19.90 23.70 -23.56
CA ASN A 395 -18.92 23.93 -22.50
C ASN A 395 -18.49 25.39 -22.37
N SER A 396 -18.44 26.12 -23.49
CA SER A 396 -18.16 27.55 -23.44
C SER A 396 -19.20 28.30 -22.58
N LEU A 397 -20.46 27.85 -22.57
CA LEU A 397 -21.50 28.39 -21.68
C LEU A 397 -21.20 28.07 -20.22
N SER A 398 -20.82 26.81 -19.94
CA SER A 398 -20.42 26.35 -18.62
C SER A 398 -19.27 27.18 -18.05
N SER A 399 -18.21 27.37 -18.84
CA SER A 399 -17.03 28.15 -18.49
C SER A 399 -17.30 29.65 -18.32
N LEU A 400 -18.13 30.24 -19.17
CA LEU A 400 -18.45 31.68 -19.09
C LEU A 400 -19.45 32.01 -17.97
N ALA A 401 -20.20 31.03 -17.48
CA ALA A 401 -21.21 31.20 -16.42
C ALA A 401 -20.72 30.77 -15.03
N GLN A 402 -19.41 30.68 -14.79
CA GLN A 402 -18.89 30.19 -13.52
C GLN A 402 -19.07 31.16 -12.35
N GLU A 403 -19.33 30.60 -11.17
CA GLU A 403 -19.36 31.32 -9.90
C GLU A 403 -18.86 30.42 -8.77
N SER A 404 -18.20 31.02 -7.77
CA SER A 404 -17.82 30.28 -6.57
C SER A 404 -19.06 29.84 -5.80
N THR A 405 -19.19 28.54 -5.61
CA THR A 405 -20.38 27.89 -5.06
C THR A 405 -19.97 26.93 -3.95
N ASN A 406 -20.81 26.83 -2.92
CA ASN A 406 -20.57 25.95 -1.79
C ASN A 406 -21.06 24.54 -2.13
N LEU A 407 -20.13 23.61 -2.30
CA LEU A 407 -20.40 22.23 -2.65
C LEU A 407 -20.27 21.34 -1.41
N THR A 408 -21.32 20.57 -1.13
CA THR A 408 -21.30 19.51 -0.11
C THR A 408 -20.69 18.26 -0.69
N TYR A 409 -19.63 17.77 -0.05
CA TYR A 409 -18.88 16.62 -0.53
C TYR A 409 -18.74 15.54 0.53
N THR A 410 -18.58 14.33 0.06
CA THR A 410 -18.17 13.16 0.82
C THR A 410 -16.86 12.66 0.24
N ARG A 411 -15.81 12.71 1.05
CA ARG A 411 -14.49 12.19 0.69
C ARG A 411 -14.33 10.83 1.33
N LEU A 412 -13.99 9.83 0.53
CA LEU A 412 -13.36 8.62 1.03
C LEU A 412 -11.93 9.00 1.39
N GLU A 413 -11.71 9.41 2.64
CA GLU A 413 -10.36 9.66 3.10
C GLU A 413 -9.82 8.38 3.72
N TYR A 414 -8.76 7.84 3.11
CA TYR A 414 -7.86 6.92 3.80
C TYR A 414 -7.08 7.71 4.84
N LEU A 415 -7.77 8.24 5.86
CA LEU A 415 -7.09 8.69 7.06
C LEU A 415 -6.36 7.46 7.57
N GLY A 416 -5.03 7.54 7.66
CA GLY A 416 -4.15 6.48 8.16
C GLY A 416 -4.36 6.20 9.65
N GLU A 417 -5.60 6.08 10.11
CA GLU A 417 -5.98 5.66 11.43
C GLU A 417 -5.68 4.16 11.53
N VAL A 418 -4.49 3.87 12.07
CA VAL A 418 -4.11 2.49 12.40
C VAL A 418 -4.94 2.04 13.59
N THR A 419 -6.00 1.29 13.30
CA THR A 419 -6.85 0.70 14.33
C THR A 419 -6.32 -0.67 14.73
N TRP A 420 -6.38 -0.98 16.02
CA TRP A 420 -5.98 -2.30 16.52
C TRP A 420 -7.21 -3.13 16.84
N LYS A 421 -7.38 -4.25 16.14
CA LYS A 421 -8.52 -5.16 16.34
C LYS A 421 -8.11 -6.36 17.17
N LYS A 422 -8.83 -6.61 18.26
CA LYS A 422 -8.67 -7.82 19.07
C LYS A 422 -9.16 -9.05 18.27
N ASN A 423 -8.28 -10.02 18.11
CA ASN A 423 -8.60 -11.30 17.52
C ASN A 423 -8.73 -12.36 18.65
N THR A 424 -9.97 -12.69 18.98
CA THR A 424 -10.32 -13.57 20.11
C THR A 424 -9.59 -14.92 20.13
N PRO A 425 -9.55 -15.73 19.04
CA PRO A 425 -8.83 -17.00 19.05
C PRO A 425 -7.34 -16.84 19.35
N TYR A 426 -6.67 -15.84 18.78
CA TYR A 426 -5.27 -15.58 19.05
C TYR A 426 -5.04 -15.04 20.47
N THR A 427 -5.98 -14.28 21.01
CA THR A 427 -5.91 -13.80 22.40
C THR A 427 -6.00 -14.97 23.39
N THR A 428 -6.93 -15.89 23.16
CA THR A 428 -7.08 -17.13 23.96
C THR A 428 -5.82 -17.99 23.86
N LEU A 429 -5.29 -18.18 22.66
CA LEU A 429 -4.09 -18.96 22.41
C LEU A 429 -2.84 -18.34 23.07
N THR A 430 -2.70 -17.02 23.01
CA THR A 430 -1.62 -16.30 23.69
C THR A 430 -1.73 -16.43 25.22
N SER A 431 -2.93 -16.29 25.76
CA SER A 431 -3.17 -16.46 27.20
C SER A 431 -2.85 -17.88 27.67
N THR A 432 -3.19 -18.87 26.84
CA THR A 432 -2.89 -20.29 27.09
C THR A 432 -1.38 -20.53 27.10
N PHE A 433 -0.63 -20.00 26.13
CA PHE A 433 0.82 -20.13 26.08
C PHE A 433 1.51 -19.45 27.25
N LEU A 434 1.09 -18.26 27.66
CA LEU A 434 1.63 -17.60 28.84
C LEU A 434 1.37 -18.39 30.13
N CYS A 435 0.17 -18.94 30.29
CA CYS A 435 -0.17 -19.78 31.44
C CYS A 435 0.70 -21.05 31.44
N MET A 436 0.82 -21.72 30.30
CA MET A 436 1.64 -22.91 30.13
C MET A 436 3.13 -22.62 30.44
N TRP A 437 3.66 -21.52 29.93
CA TRP A 437 5.04 -21.08 30.22
C TRP A 437 5.25 -20.85 31.71
N PHE A 438 4.34 -20.11 32.37
CA PHE A 438 4.44 -19.81 33.79
C PHE A 438 4.42 -21.08 34.65
N VAL A 439 3.47 -21.99 34.40
CA VAL A 439 3.34 -23.26 35.11
C VAL A 439 4.58 -24.13 34.94
N LEU A 440 5.12 -24.22 33.72
CA LEU A 440 6.34 -25.01 33.43
C LEU A 440 7.59 -24.42 34.09
N ILE A 441 7.73 -23.10 34.13
CA ILE A 441 8.81 -22.41 34.85
C ILE A 441 8.73 -22.68 36.35
N VAL A 442 7.54 -22.53 36.95
CA VAL A 442 7.32 -22.80 38.37
C VAL A 442 7.60 -24.27 38.68
N TYR A 443 7.10 -25.19 37.86
CA TYR A 443 7.37 -26.62 37.99
C TYR A 443 8.87 -26.95 37.93
N SER A 444 9.58 -26.40 36.92
CA SER A 444 11.03 -26.59 36.77
C SER A 444 11.78 -26.03 37.96
N THR A 445 11.33 -24.89 38.50
CA THR A 445 11.91 -24.28 39.70
C THR A 445 11.77 -25.20 40.90
N PHE A 446 10.56 -25.65 41.23
CA PHE A 446 10.36 -26.52 42.39
C PHE A 446 11.11 -27.85 42.28
N ARG A 447 11.23 -28.40 41.07
CA ARG A 447 11.85 -29.71 40.85
C ARG A 447 13.37 -29.65 40.77
N MET A 448 13.93 -28.60 40.20
CA MET A 448 15.36 -28.54 39.84
C MET A 448 16.14 -27.51 40.64
N HIS A 449 15.49 -26.54 41.28
CA HIS A 449 16.19 -25.50 42.02
C HIS A 449 16.88 -26.07 43.26
N LYS A 450 18.20 -25.96 43.28
CA LYS A 450 19.05 -26.18 44.44
C LYS A 450 20.01 -25.00 44.57
N PRO A 451 20.35 -24.58 45.79
CA PRO A 451 21.34 -23.54 45.98
C PRO A 451 22.66 -24.01 45.36
N THR A 452 23.11 -23.30 44.34
CA THR A 452 24.35 -23.55 43.59
C THR A 452 25.23 -22.31 43.69
N PHE A 453 26.54 -22.51 43.85
CA PHE A 453 27.53 -21.44 44.03
C PHE A 453 28.01 -20.83 42.69
N SER A 454 27.35 -21.13 41.57
CA SER A 454 27.75 -20.66 40.23
C SER A 454 26.63 -19.89 39.54
N ASP A 455 27.00 -18.84 38.80
CA ASP A 455 26.08 -17.87 38.21
C ASP A 455 25.39 -18.36 36.92
N ASN A 456 25.98 -19.29 36.15
CA ASN A 456 25.34 -19.94 34.98
C ASN A 456 26.08 -21.22 34.50
N LEU A 457 25.36 -22.14 33.85
CA LEU A 457 25.98 -23.22 33.08
C LEU A 457 26.43 -22.63 31.74
N ASN A 458 27.74 -22.45 31.57
CA ASN A 458 28.35 -22.05 30.30
C ASN A 458 29.23 -23.18 29.73
N SER A 459 29.57 -23.08 28.45
CA SER A 459 30.43 -24.06 27.78
C SER A 459 31.80 -24.20 28.45
N TYR A 460 32.29 -23.17 29.15
CA TYR A 460 33.49 -23.25 29.97
C TYR A 460 33.32 -24.20 31.18
N THR A 461 32.20 -24.13 31.89
CA THR A 461 31.90 -25.02 33.03
C THR A 461 31.75 -26.48 32.56
N ALA A 462 31.10 -26.68 31.41
CA ALA A 462 31.00 -28.00 30.78
C ALA A 462 32.37 -28.51 30.29
N ALA A 463 33.20 -27.65 29.68
CA ALA A 463 34.55 -27.99 29.24
C ALA A 463 35.47 -28.29 30.42
N ARG A 464 35.32 -27.59 31.54
CA ARG A 464 36.04 -27.87 32.78
C ARG A 464 35.66 -29.24 33.35
N LEU A 465 34.37 -29.56 33.41
CA LEU A 465 33.91 -30.90 33.80
C LEU A 465 34.48 -32.00 32.90
N LEU A 466 34.64 -31.72 31.60
CA LEU A 466 35.28 -32.64 30.65
C LEU A 466 36.80 -32.74 30.86
N ALA A 467 37.47 -31.64 31.22
CA ALA A 467 38.90 -31.62 31.52
C ALA A 467 39.25 -32.53 32.71
N ASP A 468 38.34 -32.68 33.67
CA ASP A 468 38.47 -33.61 34.79
C ASP A 468 38.30 -35.09 34.39
N LYS A 469 37.91 -35.37 33.14
CA LYS A 469 37.68 -36.70 32.56
C LYS A 469 38.33 -36.84 31.16
N PRO A 470 39.67 -36.72 31.05
CA PRO A 470 40.37 -36.73 29.77
C PRO A 470 40.19 -38.02 28.96
N GLU A 471 39.82 -39.13 29.61
CA GLU A 471 39.50 -40.40 28.97
C GLU A 471 38.36 -40.30 27.93
N LEU A 472 37.45 -39.33 28.08
CA LEU A 472 36.30 -39.16 27.19
C LEU A 472 36.66 -38.56 25.82
N VAL A 473 37.83 -37.93 25.72
CA VAL A 473 38.34 -37.34 24.47
C VAL A 473 39.54 -38.10 23.90
N LYS A 474 40.04 -39.12 24.62
CA LYS A 474 41.22 -39.89 24.21
C LYS A 474 40.95 -40.66 22.91
N GLY A 475 41.78 -40.41 21.89
CA GLY A 475 41.70 -41.10 20.60
C GLY A 475 40.73 -40.49 19.59
N TYR A 476 40.11 -39.34 19.90
CA TYR A 476 39.24 -38.61 18.98
C TYR A 476 39.81 -37.20 18.74
N CYS A 477 40.04 -36.86 17.48
CA CYS A 477 40.53 -35.54 17.05
C CYS A 477 39.39 -34.50 16.98
N CYS A 478 39.73 -33.27 16.54
CA CYS A 478 38.78 -32.21 16.26
C CYS A 478 37.61 -32.67 15.37
N GLY A 479 36.38 -32.30 15.74
CA GLY A 479 35.15 -32.69 15.06
C GLY A 479 33.92 -32.31 15.89
N GLY A 480 32.72 -32.46 15.31
CA GLY A 480 31.47 -32.18 16.03
C GLY A 480 31.27 -33.13 17.21
N LEU A 481 30.68 -32.65 18.32
CA LEU A 481 30.37 -33.42 19.54
C LEU A 481 29.70 -34.77 19.26
N ALA A 482 28.85 -34.82 18.23
CA ALA A 482 28.14 -36.03 17.84
C ALA A 482 29.06 -37.13 17.27
N ASN A 483 30.28 -36.82 16.85
CA ASN A 483 31.19 -37.77 16.20
C ASN A 483 32.04 -38.57 17.21
N ASN A 484 32.08 -38.15 18.47
CA ASN A 484 32.76 -38.88 19.53
C ASN A 484 31.78 -39.82 20.25
N PRO A 485 31.84 -41.16 20.03
CA PRO A 485 30.96 -42.13 20.68
C PRO A 485 31.16 -42.18 22.21
N LEU A 486 32.32 -41.76 22.73
CA LEU A 486 32.58 -41.75 24.18
C LEU A 486 31.75 -40.69 24.91
N LEU A 487 31.38 -39.60 24.25
CA LEU A 487 30.50 -38.58 24.86
C LEU A 487 29.06 -39.06 25.02
N PHE A 488 28.67 -40.16 24.37
CA PHE A 488 27.37 -40.81 24.58
C PHE A 488 27.36 -41.73 25.81
N GLN A 489 28.51 -41.90 26.48
CA GLN A 489 28.54 -42.60 27.75
C GLN A 489 27.76 -41.82 28.80
N LYS A 490 27.20 -42.58 29.76
CA LYS A 490 26.42 -41.97 30.82
C LYS A 490 27.33 -41.15 31.74
N PHE A 491 26.86 -39.96 32.07
CA PHE A 491 27.51 -39.08 33.03
C PHE A 491 27.20 -39.56 34.46
N GLY A 492 28.18 -39.48 35.37
CA GLY A 492 28.04 -39.88 36.79
C GLY A 492 27.22 -38.87 37.60
N GLN A 493 27.29 -38.88 38.93
CA GLN A 493 26.73 -37.77 39.72
C GLN A 493 27.75 -36.62 39.76
N VAL A 494 27.31 -35.37 39.52
CA VAL A 494 28.12 -34.19 39.86
C VAL A 494 28.07 -34.03 41.38
N VAL A 495 29.22 -34.03 42.02
CA VAL A 495 29.38 -33.75 43.44
C VAL A 495 30.47 -32.70 43.65
N ASP A 496 30.44 -32.01 44.79
CA ASP A 496 31.58 -31.23 45.23
C ASP A 496 32.68 -32.19 45.69
N VAL A 497 33.70 -32.35 44.86
CA VAL A 497 34.86 -33.19 45.13
C VAL A 497 35.87 -32.36 45.90
N VAL A 498 36.20 -32.78 47.12
CA VAL A 498 37.37 -32.26 47.85
C VAL A 498 38.57 -33.10 47.42
N THR A 499 39.41 -32.57 46.54
CA THR A 499 40.69 -33.22 46.21
C THR A 499 41.66 -33.04 47.37
N ALA A 500 42.46 -34.07 47.66
CA ALA A 500 43.43 -34.07 48.78
C ALA A 500 44.45 -32.91 48.70
N ASP A 501 44.67 -32.36 47.50
CA ASP A 501 45.58 -31.23 47.23
C ASP A 501 44.88 -29.85 47.16
N SER A 502 43.56 -29.79 47.31
CA SER A 502 42.81 -28.53 47.29
C SER A 502 42.78 -27.88 48.68
N THR A 503 43.02 -26.57 48.74
CA THR A 503 42.84 -25.80 49.98
C THR A 503 41.43 -26.03 50.54
N PRO A 504 41.25 -26.28 51.85
CA PRO A 504 40.00 -26.79 52.45
C PRO A 504 38.75 -25.88 52.32
N ASN A 505 38.84 -24.75 51.62
CA ASN A 505 37.79 -23.75 51.49
C ASN A 505 37.24 -23.55 50.07
N ILE A 506 37.73 -24.28 49.05
CA ILE A 506 37.24 -24.14 47.67
C ILE A 506 36.66 -25.48 47.21
N GLY A 507 35.33 -25.60 47.21
CA GLY A 507 34.65 -26.75 46.62
C GLY A 507 34.92 -26.84 45.12
N HIS A 508 35.32 -28.02 44.63
CA HIS A 508 35.50 -28.28 43.21
C HIS A 508 34.33 -29.09 42.67
N VAL A 509 33.65 -28.58 41.64
CA VAL A 509 32.58 -29.33 40.95
C VAL A 509 33.22 -30.43 40.12
N GLY A 510 33.03 -31.69 40.50
CA GLY A 510 33.62 -32.85 39.83
C GLY A 510 32.63 -33.99 39.61
N VAL A 511 33.06 -35.03 38.89
CA VAL A 511 32.25 -36.23 38.63
C VAL A 511 32.81 -37.40 39.43
N GLU A 512 32.00 -37.96 40.32
CA GLU A 512 32.42 -39.10 41.13
C GLU A 512 32.87 -40.28 40.24
N LYS A 513 34.05 -40.87 40.53
CA LYS A 513 34.50 -42.10 39.86
C LYS A 513 33.61 -43.25 40.31
N SER A 514 32.63 -43.61 39.48
CA SER A 514 31.84 -44.83 39.68
C SER A 514 32.72 -46.04 39.37
N GLU A 515 33.39 -46.60 40.40
CA GLU A 515 34.13 -47.88 40.29
C GLU A 515 33.21 -49.11 40.30
N SER A 516 31.92 -48.93 40.58
CA SER A 516 30.92 -50.01 40.52
C SER A 516 30.09 -49.91 39.25
N THR A 517 30.00 -51.04 38.55
CA THR A 517 29.01 -51.31 37.49
C THR A 517 27.66 -50.67 37.81
N VAL A 518 27.18 -49.85 36.87
CA VAL A 518 25.85 -49.23 36.80
C VAL A 518 24.81 -50.07 37.56
N GLN A 519 24.54 -49.75 38.82
CA GLN A 519 23.37 -50.29 39.49
C GLN A 519 22.14 -49.56 38.92
N PRO A 520 21.13 -50.28 38.42
CA PRO A 520 19.86 -49.66 38.10
C PRO A 520 19.31 -49.02 39.38
N LEU A 521 18.82 -47.78 39.26
CA LEU A 521 18.21 -47.00 40.33
C LEU A 521 17.22 -47.86 41.14
N SER A 522 17.62 -48.34 42.31
CA SER A 522 16.69 -48.91 43.27
C SER A 522 15.91 -47.75 43.88
N ARG A 523 14.57 -47.83 43.79
CA ARG A 523 13.67 -46.91 44.48
C ARG A 523 13.86 -47.10 45.99
N GLY A 524 14.43 -46.08 46.63
CA GLY A 524 14.35 -45.91 48.07
C GLY A 524 15.69 -45.93 48.78
N ARG A 525 16.27 -44.75 48.96
CA ARG A 525 16.96 -44.36 50.21
C ARG A 525 17.03 -42.84 50.27
N LEU A 526 16.17 -42.27 51.11
CA LEU A 526 16.38 -40.95 51.69
C LEU A 526 17.67 -41.02 52.51
N TYR A 527 18.74 -40.41 52.04
CA TYR A 527 19.89 -40.11 52.90
C TYR A 527 19.66 -38.73 53.51
N GLY A 528 19.27 -38.73 54.78
CA GLY A 528 19.47 -37.58 55.65
C GLY A 528 20.96 -37.43 55.92
N CYS A 529 21.50 -36.24 55.67
CA CYS A 529 22.84 -35.87 56.07
C CYS A 529 22.82 -35.62 57.59
N ALA A 530 22.97 -36.68 58.38
CA ALA A 530 23.27 -36.55 59.80
C ALA A 530 24.78 -36.31 59.92
N ASN A 531 25.15 -35.12 60.39
CA ASN A 531 26.50 -34.61 60.67
C ASN A 531 27.12 -33.73 59.58
N CYS A 532 26.66 -32.48 59.51
CA CYS A 532 27.54 -31.34 59.25
C CYS A 532 27.49 -30.42 60.48
N PRO A 533 28.62 -30.07 61.11
CA PRO A 533 28.64 -29.13 62.23
C PRO A 533 28.37 -27.71 61.71
N LEU A 534 27.40 -27.04 62.33
CA LEU A 534 27.09 -25.63 62.14
C LEU A 534 28.28 -24.77 62.62
N ALA A 535 28.92 -24.06 61.70
CA ALA A 535 29.83 -22.96 62.04
C ALA A 535 29.02 -21.64 62.15
N PRO A 536 29.31 -20.77 63.14
CA PRO A 536 28.51 -19.57 63.38
C PRO A 536 28.84 -18.46 62.40
N ALA A 537 27.80 -17.72 62.02
CA ALA A 537 27.89 -16.49 61.24
C ALA A 537 28.74 -15.44 61.98
N SER A 538 29.73 -14.88 61.30
CA SER A 538 30.34 -13.61 61.69
C SER A 538 30.03 -12.56 60.63
N VAL A 539 29.31 -11.54 61.09
CA VAL A 539 29.08 -10.26 60.44
C VAL A 539 30.33 -9.42 60.69
N VAL A 540 31.02 -8.96 59.64
CA VAL A 540 31.80 -7.72 59.73
C VAL A 540 31.65 -6.94 58.43
N ASP A 541 31.22 -5.71 58.65
CA ASP A 541 30.89 -4.67 57.70
C ASP A 541 32.14 -3.98 57.13
N SER A 542 31.89 -3.29 56.03
CA SER A 542 32.74 -2.53 55.15
C SER A 542 33.59 -1.39 55.78
N THR A 543 34.82 -1.19 55.28
CA THR A 543 35.42 0.16 55.07
C THR A 543 36.62 0.17 54.09
N SER A 544 36.38 0.82 52.95
CA SER A 544 37.20 1.79 52.18
C SER A 544 38.70 1.61 51.87
N ARG A 545 38.99 1.82 50.56
CA ARG A 545 39.88 2.84 49.94
C ARG A 545 41.22 2.38 49.31
N ASN A 546 41.28 2.57 47.97
CA ASN A 546 42.38 3.07 47.09
C ASN A 546 43.76 2.37 47.11
N ASP A 547 44.49 2.14 46.01
CA ASP A 547 44.61 2.81 44.71
C ASP A 547 45.11 1.87 43.58
N ASN A 548 44.74 2.23 42.34
CA ASN A 548 45.47 2.24 41.05
C ASN A 548 46.53 1.17 40.72
N ASN A 549 46.24 0.40 39.65
CA ASN A 549 46.91 0.47 38.33
C ASN A 549 46.73 -0.88 37.64
N THR A 550 46.10 -0.91 36.46
CA THR A 550 46.61 -1.70 35.32
C THR A 550 45.85 -1.40 34.03
N THR A 551 46.68 -1.12 33.04
CA THR A 551 46.50 -1.00 31.59
C THR A 551 45.47 -1.95 30.98
N ARG A 552 44.58 -1.36 30.17
CA ARG A 552 43.56 -2.03 29.37
C ARG A 552 44.15 -2.35 27.99
N ASP A 553 44.54 -3.60 27.77
CA ASP A 553 44.76 -4.13 26.42
C ASP A 553 43.40 -4.47 25.81
N ASN A 554 43.06 -3.79 24.72
CA ASN A 554 41.90 -4.08 23.89
C ASN A 554 42.25 -5.22 22.93
N SER A 555 41.82 -6.45 23.23
CA SER A 555 41.64 -7.49 22.21
C SER A 555 40.16 -7.54 21.81
N ASN A 556 39.86 -6.92 20.67
CA ASN A 556 38.57 -7.07 19.99
C ASN A 556 38.47 -8.51 19.45
N MET A 557 37.67 -9.35 20.11
CA MET A 557 37.01 -10.50 19.47
C MET A 557 35.55 -10.12 19.25
N THR A 558 35.22 -9.70 18.02
CA THR A 558 33.83 -9.55 17.57
C THR A 558 33.33 -10.91 17.09
N GLU A 559 32.48 -11.56 17.89
CA GLU A 559 31.61 -12.64 17.40
C GLU A 559 30.48 -12.02 16.58
N SER A 560 30.51 -12.25 15.26
CA SER A 560 29.46 -11.85 14.32
C SER A 560 28.39 -12.94 14.27
N GLY A 561 27.21 -12.69 14.85
CA GLY A 561 26.03 -13.54 14.70
C GLY A 561 24.99 -12.91 13.77
N ILE A 562 24.56 -13.64 12.73
CA ILE A 562 23.43 -13.27 11.87
C ILE A 562 22.21 -14.06 12.35
N LEU A 563 21.12 -13.37 12.71
CA LEU A 563 19.80 -13.99 12.93
C LEU A 563 18.97 -13.85 11.65
N MET A 564 18.85 -14.94 10.89
CA MET A 564 17.99 -15.01 9.70
C MET A 564 16.75 -15.83 10.07
N ILE A 565 15.57 -15.23 9.97
CA ILE A 565 14.28 -15.94 10.12
C ILE A 565 13.61 -15.93 8.75
N THR A 566 13.61 -17.08 8.08
CA THR A 566 12.84 -17.31 6.85
C THR A 566 11.73 -18.34 7.11
N TRP A 567 10.59 -18.15 6.45
CA TRP A 567 9.45 -19.06 6.51
C TRP A 567 9.15 -19.59 5.11
N PRO A 568 9.03 -20.91 4.88
CA PRO A 568 8.59 -21.44 3.60
C PRO A 568 7.07 -21.64 3.66
N GLY A 569 6.34 -20.85 2.88
CA GLY A 569 4.90 -21.02 2.70
C GLY A 569 4.42 -20.25 1.49
N GLY A 570 4.33 -20.92 0.34
CA GLY A 570 3.70 -20.35 -0.85
C GLY A 570 2.20 -20.19 -0.63
N LEU A 571 1.68 -18.99 -0.89
CA LEU A 571 0.26 -18.71 -1.07
C LEU A 571 0.11 -17.86 -2.34
N ARG A 572 -0.79 -18.31 -3.22
CA ARG A 572 -1.18 -17.62 -4.45
C ARG A 572 -2.15 -16.48 -4.13
N ASN A 573 -1.93 -15.38 -4.85
CA ASN A 573 -2.81 -14.29 -5.26
C ASN A 573 -3.77 -13.61 -4.27
N ASN A 574 -3.60 -12.28 -4.33
CA ASN A 574 -4.49 -11.16 -4.07
C ASN A 574 -4.59 -10.69 -2.62
N ASP A 575 -4.14 -9.44 -2.46
CA ASP A 575 -4.31 -8.50 -1.36
C ASP A 575 -3.67 -8.88 -0.02
N LEU A 576 -2.38 -8.56 0.09
CA LEU A 576 -1.71 -8.10 1.32
C LEU A 576 -0.23 -7.78 0.99
N GLN A 577 0.13 -6.50 0.91
CA GLN A 577 1.54 -6.06 0.94
C GLN A 577 2.16 -6.51 2.26
N THR A 578 2.95 -7.59 2.23
CA THR A 578 3.54 -8.16 3.44
C THR A 578 5.05 -7.97 3.39
N ILE A 579 5.61 -7.23 4.34
CA ILE A 579 7.07 -7.18 4.59
C ILE A 579 7.52 -8.62 4.88
N SER A 580 8.34 -9.20 4.02
CA SER A 580 8.69 -10.63 4.11
C SER A 580 9.89 -10.89 5.03
N SER A 581 10.75 -9.90 5.28
CA SER A 581 11.80 -9.97 6.29
C SER A 581 12.41 -8.60 6.64
N ILE A 582 12.85 -8.44 7.89
CA ILE A 582 13.70 -7.34 8.36
C ILE A 582 15.01 -7.96 8.83
N VAL A 583 16.14 -7.54 8.25
CA VAL A 583 17.48 -8.00 8.63
C VAL A 583 18.22 -6.83 9.27
N LEU A 584 18.60 -7.02 10.54
CA LEU A 584 19.55 -6.16 11.25
C LEU A 584 20.84 -6.96 11.45
N GLY A 585 21.85 -6.70 10.63
CA GLY A 585 23.10 -7.44 10.68
C GLY A 585 24.20 -6.83 9.84
N HIS A 586 25.44 -7.20 10.14
CA HIS A 586 26.61 -6.84 9.35
C HIS A 586 26.66 -7.72 8.09
N VAL A 587 26.71 -7.12 6.90
CA VAL A 587 26.79 -7.85 5.63
C VAL A 587 28.27 -8.24 5.39
N PRO A 588 28.62 -9.53 5.33
CA PRO A 588 30.01 -9.94 5.13
C PRO A 588 30.57 -9.40 3.80
N GLY A 589 31.67 -8.66 3.86
CA GLY A 589 32.35 -8.06 2.70
C GLY A 589 32.23 -6.54 2.58
N PHE A 590 31.47 -5.88 3.46
CA PHE A 590 31.26 -4.42 3.48
C PHE A 590 31.46 -3.86 4.91
N ASP A 591 32.50 -3.05 5.11
CA ASP A 591 33.04 -2.66 6.43
C ASP A 591 32.35 -1.44 7.10
N HIS A 592 31.10 -1.14 6.76
CA HIS A 592 30.48 0.15 7.12
C HIS A 592 29.19 0.02 7.93
N GLY A 593 29.34 -0.06 9.26
CA GLY A 593 28.26 0.22 10.22
C GLY A 593 27.04 -0.71 10.16
N ARG A 594 26.05 -0.46 11.04
CA ARG A 594 24.80 -1.22 11.08
C ARG A 594 23.84 -0.68 10.01
N THR A 595 23.65 -1.41 8.92
CA THR A 595 22.67 -1.08 7.87
C THR A 595 21.33 -1.75 8.18
N LEU A 596 20.22 -1.03 8.00
CA LEU A 596 18.88 -1.61 8.04
C LEU A 596 18.53 -2.10 6.63
N ALA A 597 18.31 -3.40 6.49
CA ALA A 597 17.89 -4.01 5.22
C ALA A 597 16.46 -4.55 5.36
N VAL A 598 15.56 -4.12 4.48
CA VAL A 598 14.17 -4.58 4.43
C VAL A 598 13.92 -5.18 3.05
N ALA A 599 13.50 -6.45 3.00
CA ALA A 599 13.14 -7.09 1.74
C ALA A 599 11.63 -6.93 1.49
N VAL A 600 11.28 -6.38 0.33
CA VAL A 600 9.89 -6.21 -0.13
C VAL A 600 9.84 -6.56 -1.62
N ASN A 601 9.06 -7.58 -1.99
CA ASN A 601 8.76 -7.96 -3.39
C ASN A 601 9.99 -7.99 -4.31
N ASP A 602 10.91 -8.93 -4.08
CA ASP A 602 12.15 -9.14 -4.85
C ASP A 602 13.15 -7.97 -4.86
N LYS A 603 12.89 -6.92 -4.06
CA LYS A 603 13.80 -5.79 -3.84
C LYS A 603 14.34 -5.79 -2.41
N VAL A 604 15.61 -5.44 -2.28
CA VAL A 604 16.24 -5.16 -0.97
C VAL A 604 16.37 -3.65 -0.83
N ARG A 605 15.64 -3.07 0.11
CA ARG A 605 15.79 -1.66 0.49
C ARG A 605 16.84 -1.52 1.58
N LEU A 606 17.85 -0.70 1.31
CA LEU A 606 18.92 -0.38 2.25
C LEU A 606 18.78 1.08 2.66
N THR A 607 18.62 1.33 3.96
CA THR A 607 18.64 2.69 4.49
C THR A 607 20.06 3.02 4.94
N MET A 608 20.67 4.03 4.31
CA MET A 608 22.05 4.44 4.57
C MET A 608 22.09 5.78 5.31
N PRO A 609 23.05 5.97 6.24
CA PRO A 609 23.09 7.16 7.09
C PRO A 609 23.44 8.44 6.34
N THR A 610 24.15 8.37 5.21
CA THR A 610 24.48 9.51 4.35
C THR A 610 24.49 9.13 2.88
N VAL A 611 24.38 10.13 2.00
CA VAL A 611 24.46 9.95 0.54
C VAL A 611 25.82 9.36 0.11
N GLU A 612 26.93 9.79 0.71
CA GLU A 612 28.25 9.21 0.45
C GLU A 612 28.31 7.70 0.74
N HIS A 613 27.70 7.22 1.82
CA HIS A 613 27.66 5.78 2.13
C HIS A 613 26.80 5.01 1.12
N ALA A 614 25.69 5.57 0.67
CA ALA A 614 24.86 4.96 -0.38
C ALA A 614 25.62 4.88 -1.71
N ARG A 615 26.31 5.96 -2.09
CA ARG A 615 27.07 6.05 -3.34
C ARG A 615 28.25 5.07 -3.36
N GLN A 616 29.00 5.01 -2.26
CA GLN A 616 30.13 4.10 -2.11
C GLN A 616 29.68 2.63 -2.06
N PHE A 617 28.52 2.34 -1.45
CA PHE A 617 27.94 1.00 -1.49
C PHE A 617 27.53 0.59 -2.91
N VAL A 618 26.89 1.47 -3.68
CA VAL A 618 26.53 1.20 -5.08
C VAL A 618 27.77 0.94 -5.93
N ASP A 619 28.83 1.74 -5.77
CA ASP A 619 30.09 1.55 -6.48
C ASP A 619 30.74 0.20 -6.13
N GLU A 620 30.72 -0.21 -4.87
CA GLU A 620 31.24 -1.53 -4.49
C GLU A 620 30.34 -2.68 -4.95
N TRP A 621 29.01 -2.50 -4.93
CA TRP A 621 28.02 -3.48 -5.39
C TRP A 621 28.13 -3.74 -6.90
N LEU A 622 28.42 -2.72 -7.70
CA LEU A 622 28.62 -2.83 -9.15
C LEU A 622 29.96 -3.45 -9.52
N ASN A 623 31.00 -3.25 -8.69
CA ASN A 623 32.39 -3.59 -9.06
C ASN A 623 32.95 -4.85 -8.38
N LYS A 624 32.27 -5.42 -7.38
CA LYS A 624 32.69 -6.68 -6.73
C LYS A 624 31.84 -7.86 -7.23
N PRO A 625 32.43 -9.08 -7.37
CA PRO A 625 31.67 -10.27 -7.73
C PRO A 625 30.58 -10.56 -6.68
N ARG A 626 29.34 -10.75 -7.15
CA ARG A 626 28.18 -10.92 -6.27
C ARG A 626 28.22 -12.29 -5.58
N PRO A 627 27.78 -12.39 -4.31
CA PRO A 627 27.59 -13.68 -3.66
C PRO A 627 26.54 -14.53 -4.41
N LEU A 628 26.75 -15.85 -4.46
CA LEU A 628 25.81 -16.82 -5.03
C LEU A 628 24.39 -16.61 -4.45
N GLY A 629 23.42 -16.32 -5.33
CA GLY A 629 22.00 -16.14 -4.97
C GLY A 629 21.47 -14.70 -4.92
N LEU A 630 22.29 -13.69 -5.23
CA LEU A 630 21.88 -12.26 -5.33
C LEU A 630 22.00 -11.71 -6.76
N GLU A 631 22.01 -12.59 -7.76
CA GLU A 631 22.28 -12.24 -9.15
C GLU A 631 21.16 -11.39 -9.79
N ASP A 632 19.91 -11.56 -9.34
CA ASP A 632 18.72 -10.91 -9.90
C ASP A 632 17.97 -9.97 -8.92
N VAL A 633 18.57 -9.61 -7.78
CA VAL A 633 17.91 -8.78 -6.77
C VAL A 633 18.16 -7.29 -7.04
N ALA A 634 17.08 -6.52 -7.22
CA ALA A 634 17.17 -5.07 -7.34
C ALA A 634 17.38 -4.42 -5.96
N VAL A 635 18.41 -3.58 -5.84
CA VAL A 635 18.76 -2.88 -4.59
C VAL A 635 18.32 -1.42 -4.71
N GLU A 636 17.51 -0.98 -3.77
CA GLU A 636 17.00 0.40 -3.70
C GLU A 636 17.61 1.06 -2.44
N CYS A 637 18.47 2.06 -2.63
CA CYS A 637 19.11 2.78 -1.54
C CYS A 637 18.29 4.03 -1.21
N LEU A 638 17.81 4.15 0.02
CA LEU A 638 17.08 5.33 0.50
C LEU A 638 17.94 6.10 1.50
N ASN A 639 18.03 7.42 1.32
CA ASN A 639 18.65 8.31 2.29
C ASN A 639 17.67 8.56 3.46
N ILE A 640 18.17 8.61 4.70
CA ILE A 640 17.37 8.91 5.89
C ILE A 640 16.60 10.24 5.75
N SER A 641 17.14 11.24 5.03
CA SER A 641 16.42 12.49 4.78
C SER A 641 15.27 12.38 3.76
N GLU A 642 15.34 11.41 2.84
CA GLU A 642 14.25 11.10 1.88
C GLU A 642 13.23 10.12 2.45
N ALA A 643 13.60 9.31 3.45
CA ALA A 643 12.68 8.40 4.13
C ALA A 643 11.86 9.08 5.24
N LEU A 644 12.26 10.28 5.68
CA LEU A 644 11.58 11.11 6.67
C LEU A 644 10.78 12.27 6.06
N ALA A 645 10.95 12.56 4.78
CA ALA A 645 10.12 13.46 3.98
C ALA A 645 9.03 12.63 3.27
#